data_AF-A0A7W1DYH1-F1
#
_entry.id   AF-A0A7W1DYH1-F1
#
_cell.length_a   1.000
_cell.length_b   1.000
_cell.length_c   1.000
_cell.angle_alpha   90.00
_cell.angle_beta   90.00
_cell.angle_gamma   90.00
#
_symmetry.space_group_name_H-M   'P 1'
#
loop_
_entity.id
_entity.type
_entity.pdbx_description
1 polymer ?
#
loop_
_entity_poly.entity_id
_entity_poly.type
_entity_poly.pdbx_seq_one_letter_code
_entity_poly.pdbx_strand_id
1 'polypeptide(L)'
;ALAMRSHVSPLDYDELTVFAALQSTDIRFDPEFARGLISEQMEAAGAVLTNNLWTFQDRPVVIKIVTRVEDERRDIGDLIRAALEAIGFQVQPIYQPFGPATLAVYSSDPITFQWHIYTEGWSRSAPDRYDFGTINQMAAPWLGNMPGWLETGYWQYAQPELDRLGQQLYRGQFASREERDELYRQMTTLALDESVRVWLVTALQSFPVREQVRDLTEDLVAGPTSPFSLRDAYVEGSPDIRIGNLWVWTDRTTWNPVGGFGDAYSTDIYRNMVDAPILNHPFTGIPEPFRAAFVVETAGPTGTLPVPEDALRWDAATDAWTPVGAGLTAVSKVTFDYSKYFQAPFHHGQPITPADLIYSIAQSYELAYDEEKIQIETALGITQRPFLETFKGFKLLDNDQLEVYVDYWHFEPNYIASYASAGGMGTPWELLAAMDNIVFEQRRGAYSDTAAARFSVPWLSLVTETDARAIVRVLRQFATDGFVPPGVFDLNGRMLVTPEQAVARYEAAQAWFDQTGLLVISNGPFSLSRYDPPAQFAELLAFRPETYPFKPGDWRFGVPPRITIQAAPPPPAILGEPISLPVTVQGPGALSVQYALVDPAQGTIATSGAATGGDGGAFVVDLDPAITSTLFPGIYQLFLIASSDAIAQVAEQRVDFEIGV
;
A
#
# COMPACT_ATOMS: atom_id res chain seq x y z
N ALA A 1 18.83 9.12 5.73
CA ALA A 1 17.98 9.25 4.52
C ALA A 1 18.81 8.86 3.31
N LEU A 2 18.17 8.27 2.30
CA LEU A 2 18.74 8.01 0.99
C LEU A 2 18.02 8.90 -0.03
N ALA A 3 18.71 9.33 -1.08
CA ALA A 3 18.06 10.05 -2.18
C ALA A 3 17.08 9.12 -2.89
N MET A 4 15.90 9.63 -3.26
CA MET A 4 14.85 8.87 -3.91
C MET A 4 14.44 9.59 -5.19
N ARG A 5 14.58 8.91 -6.34
CA ARG A 5 14.30 9.50 -7.66
C ARG A 5 12.93 9.14 -8.21
N SER A 6 12.35 8.04 -7.75
CA SER A 6 11.02 7.56 -8.15
C SER A 6 10.24 7.08 -6.93
N HIS A 7 9.03 6.56 -7.12
CA HIS A 7 8.24 5.92 -6.08
C HIS A 7 8.88 4.66 -5.48
N VAL A 8 9.86 4.07 -6.17
CA VAL A 8 10.67 2.94 -5.69
C VAL A 8 11.81 3.47 -4.82
N SER A 9 11.93 2.94 -3.60
CA SER A 9 13.09 3.24 -2.76
C SER A 9 14.33 2.53 -3.33
N PRO A 10 15.54 3.12 -3.25
CA PRO A 10 16.77 2.48 -3.74
C PRO A 10 17.16 1.20 -2.98
N LEU A 11 16.41 0.85 -1.93
CA LEU A 11 16.56 -0.39 -1.17
C LEU A 11 15.56 -1.47 -1.58
N ASP A 12 14.54 -1.14 -2.37
CA ASP A 12 13.46 -2.06 -2.71
C ASP A 12 13.90 -3.10 -3.74
N TYR A 13 13.28 -4.27 -3.69
CA TYR A 13 13.58 -5.32 -4.67
C TYR A 13 13.28 -4.88 -6.11
N ASP A 14 12.21 -4.11 -6.31
CA ASP A 14 11.84 -3.55 -7.62
C ASP A 14 12.79 -2.47 -8.13
N GLU A 15 13.75 -2.00 -7.30
CA GLU A 15 14.84 -1.18 -7.82
C GLU A 15 15.58 -1.94 -8.93
N LEU A 16 15.73 -3.27 -8.84
CA LEU A 16 16.31 -4.10 -9.91
C LEU A 16 15.66 -3.91 -11.29
N THR A 17 14.38 -3.55 -11.31
CA THR A 17 13.57 -3.41 -12.53
C THR A 17 13.75 -2.04 -13.17
N VAL A 18 13.87 -1.00 -12.35
CA VAL A 18 13.90 0.41 -12.78
C VAL A 18 15.29 1.02 -12.71
N PHE A 19 16.23 0.36 -12.03
CA PHE A 19 17.57 0.84 -11.69
C PHE A 19 18.27 1.51 -12.88
N ALA A 20 18.41 0.79 -13.99
CA ALA A 20 19.07 1.31 -15.19
C ALA A 20 18.34 2.57 -15.71
N ALA A 21 17.01 2.52 -15.86
CA ALA A 21 16.23 3.66 -16.31
C ALA A 21 16.42 4.88 -15.39
N LEU A 22 16.40 4.69 -14.06
CA LEU A 22 16.61 5.76 -13.09
C LEU A 22 18.02 6.34 -13.09
N GLN A 23 19.04 5.58 -13.49
CA GLN A 23 20.39 6.11 -13.67
C GLN A 23 20.52 6.95 -14.95
N SER A 24 19.63 6.79 -15.92
CA SER A 24 19.64 7.55 -17.19
C SER A 24 18.88 8.87 -17.16
N THR A 25 18.10 9.15 -16.10
CA THR A 25 17.24 10.36 -16.08
C THR A 25 18.00 11.65 -15.79
N ASP A 26 19.27 11.59 -15.36
CA ASP A 26 20.10 12.72 -14.87
C ASP A 26 19.34 13.71 -13.96
N ILE A 27 18.32 13.24 -13.24
CA ILE A 27 17.55 14.08 -12.31
C ILE A 27 18.47 14.46 -11.16
N ARG A 28 18.85 15.73 -11.13
CA ARG A 28 19.74 16.35 -10.16
C ARG A 28 19.30 17.77 -9.84
N PHE A 29 19.85 18.32 -8.76
CA PHE A 29 19.63 19.72 -8.46
C PHE A 29 20.44 20.63 -9.40
N ASP A 30 19.77 21.23 -10.40
CA ASP A 30 20.37 22.13 -11.39
C ASP A 30 19.54 23.44 -11.53
N PRO A 31 19.81 24.46 -10.70
CA PRO A 31 19.03 25.70 -10.69
C PRO A 31 19.08 26.51 -11.99
N GLU A 32 20.19 26.42 -12.73
CA GLU A 32 20.36 27.17 -13.98
C GLU A 32 19.55 26.51 -15.11
N PHE A 33 19.59 25.19 -15.21
CA PHE A 33 18.72 24.45 -16.13
C PHE A 33 17.24 24.70 -15.82
N ALA A 34 16.85 24.60 -14.54
CA ALA A 34 15.48 24.86 -14.10
C ALA A 34 15.03 26.30 -14.43
N ARG A 35 15.89 27.30 -14.20
CA ARG A 35 15.60 28.71 -14.55
C ARG A 35 15.36 28.86 -16.04
N GLY A 36 16.18 28.23 -16.88
CA GLY A 36 16.03 28.27 -18.34
C GLY A 36 14.69 27.70 -18.78
N LEU A 37 14.38 26.48 -18.35
CA LEU A 37 13.13 25.80 -18.70
C LEU A 37 11.89 26.57 -18.22
N ILE A 38 11.91 27.03 -16.96
CA ILE A 38 10.78 27.79 -16.39
C ILE A 38 10.59 29.12 -17.14
N SER A 39 11.66 29.83 -17.48
CA SER A 39 11.55 31.10 -18.19
C SER A 39 10.91 30.91 -19.57
N GLU A 40 11.35 29.89 -20.30
CA GLU A 40 10.78 29.52 -21.60
C GLU A 40 9.27 29.24 -21.49
N GLN A 41 8.86 28.41 -20.54
CA GLN A 41 7.45 28.02 -20.39
C GLN A 41 6.58 29.18 -19.88
N MET A 42 7.09 30.01 -18.97
CA MET A 42 6.39 31.19 -18.47
C MET A 42 6.16 32.23 -19.59
N GLU A 43 7.17 32.50 -20.41
CA GLU A 43 7.06 33.39 -21.57
C GLU A 43 6.09 32.84 -22.62
N ALA A 44 6.15 31.53 -22.90
CA ALA A 44 5.23 30.86 -23.82
C ALA A 44 3.77 30.93 -23.33
N ALA A 45 3.53 30.89 -22.02
CA ALA A 45 2.22 31.09 -21.40
C ALA A 45 1.75 32.56 -21.38
N GLY A 46 2.58 33.51 -21.86
CA GLY A 46 2.27 34.93 -21.91
C GLY A 46 2.57 35.70 -20.61
N ALA A 47 3.32 35.09 -19.69
CA ALA A 47 3.84 35.80 -18.53
C ALA A 47 5.13 36.56 -18.89
N VAL A 48 5.41 37.62 -18.15
CA VAL A 48 6.61 38.45 -18.32
C VAL A 48 7.30 38.65 -16.98
N LEU A 49 8.63 38.58 -16.98
CA LEU A 49 9.45 38.84 -15.81
C LEU A 49 9.67 40.35 -15.65
N THR A 50 8.92 40.98 -14.75
CA THR A 50 9.01 42.42 -14.46
C THR A 50 9.53 42.63 -13.04
N ASN A 51 10.61 43.40 -12.88
CA ASN A 51 11.26 43.62 -11.57
C ASN A 51 11.63 42.32 -10.84
N ASN A 52 12.16 41.34 -11.57
CA ASN A 52 12.46 39.98 -11.07
C ASN A 52 11.24 39.21 -10.53
N LEU A 53 10.03 39.57 -10.96
CA LEU A 53 8.80 38.89 -10.59
C LEU A 53 8.01 38.49 -11.84
N TRP A 54 7.63 37.22 -11.95
CA TRP A 54 6.75 36.73 -13.01
C TRP A 54 5.37 37.36 -12.85
N THR A 55 4.88 37.95 -13.93
CA THR A 55 3.57 38.60 -13.98
C THR A 55 2.80 38.12 -15.19
N PHE A 56 1.51 37.84 -15.02
CA PHE A 56 0.58 37.53 -16.11
C PHE A 56 -0.57 38.54 -16.03
N GLN A 57 -0.83 39.27 -17.12
CA GLN A 57 -1.82 40.35 -17.16
C GLN A 57 -1.64 41.36 -16.00
N ASP A 58 -0.40 41.83 -15.81
CA ASP A 58 0.02 42.78 -14.76
C ASP A 58 -0.21 42.29 -13.30
N ARG A 59 -0.47 41.00 -13.10
CA ARG A 59 -0.62 40.38 -11.76
C ARG A 59 0.51 39.41 -11.47
N PRO A 60 1.11 39.43 -10.27
CA PRO A 60 2.10 38.45 -9.87
C PRO A 60 1.58 37.02 -9.99
N VAL A 61 2.45 36.12 -10.44
CA VAL A 61 2.19 34.69 -10.41
C VAL A 61 2.52 34.17 -9.02
N VAL A 62 1.48 33.74 -8.29
CA VAL A 62 1.58 33.31 -6.89
C VAL A 62 1.55 31.79 -6.79
N ILE A 63 2.56 31.19 -6.15
CA ILE A 63 2.61 29.76 -5.84
C ILE A 63 2.29 29.54 -4.36
N LYS A 64 1.20 28.83 -4.04
CA LYS A 64 0.83 28.44 -2.68
C LYS A 64 1.43 27.08 -2.35
N ILE A 65 2.18 27.00 -1.26
CA ILE A 65 2.81 25.77 -0.79
C ILE A 65 2.25 25.42 0.57
N VAL A 66 1.57 24.28 0.70
CA VAL A 66 1.21 23.73 2.00
C VAL A 66 2.47 23.05 2.56
N THR A 67 2.98 23.59 3.65
CA THR A 67 4.22 23.12 4.28
C THR A 67 3.90 22.50 5.62
N ARG A 68 4.23 21.21 5.76
CA ARG A 68 4.11 20.49 7.02
C ARG A 68 5.10 21.04 8.03
N VAL A 69 4.61 21.36 9.22
CA VAL A 69 5.45 21.95 10.29
C VAL A 69 6.20 20.92 11.10
N GLU A 70 5.80 19.65 11.01
CA GLU A 70 6.52 18.54 11.61
C GLU A 70 7.71 18.12 10.76
N ASP A 71 8.71 17.51 11.41
CA ASP A 71 9.85 16.81 10.79
C ASP A 71 10.61 17.58 9.69
N GLU A 72 11.35 16.87 8.83
CA GLU A 72 12.15 17.44 7.75
C GLU A 72 11.32 18.19 6.69
N ARG A 73 10.01 17.96 6.64
CA ARG A 73 9.14 18.56 5.61
C ARG A 73 9.05 20.07 5.72
N ARG A 74 9.22 20.64 6.91
CA ARG A 74 9.32 22.10 7.06
C ARG A 74 10.51 22.65 6.30
N ASP A 75 11.68 22.06 6.53
CA ASP A 75 12.94 22.49 5.89
C ASP A 75 12.88 22.29 4.37
N ILE A 76 12.28 21.18 3.92
CA ILE A 76 12.02 20.94 2.49
C ILE A 76 11.11 22.03 1.90
N GLY A 77 10.00 22.35 2.55
CA GLY A 77 9.08 23.40 2.10
C GLY A 77 9.75 24.77 2.03
N ASP A 78 10.57 25.11 3.03
CA ASP A 78 11.32 26.36 3.07
C ASP A 78 12.40 26.43 1.98
N LEU A 79 13.05 25.30 1.67
CA LEU A 79 14.01 25.20 0.57
C LEU A 79 13.34 25.39 -0.80
N ILE A 80 12.21 24.72 -1.04
CA ILE A 80 11.44 24.85 -2.29
C ILE A 80 10.94 26.29 -2.44
N ARG A 81 10.41 26.89 -1.36
CA ARG A 81 10.00 28.30 -1.35
C ARG A 81 11.14 29.22 -1.77
N ALA A 82 12.32 29.07 -1.16
CA ALA A 82 13.47 29.90 -1.46
C ALA A 82 13.94 29.73 -2.92
N ALA A 83 13.93 28.50 -3.44
CA ALA A 83 14.30 28.23 -4.83
C ALA A 83 13.32 28.88 -5.83
N LEU A 84 12.01 28.79 -5.58
CA LEU A 84 10.97 29.39 -6.42
C LEU A 84 10.98 30.93 -6.37
N GLU A 85 11.22 31.53 -5.20
CA GLU A 85 11.39 32.98 -5.06
C GLU A 85 12.63 33.47 -5.84
N ALA A 86 13.74 32.72 -5.81
CA ALA A 86 14.98 33.06 -6.51
C ALA A 86 14.89 33.01 -8.05
N ILE A 87 13.83 32.39 -8.59
CA ILE A 87 13.53 32.36 -10.04
C ILE A 87 12.35 33.26 -10.41
N GLY A 88 11.87 34.06 -9.47
CA GLY A 88 10.93 35.16 -9.72
C GLY A 88 9.47 34.86 -9.48
N PHE A 89 9.10 33.79 -8.77
CA PHE A 89 7.72 33.61 -8.32
C PHE A 89 7.43 34.34 -7.02
N GLN A 90 6.20 34.81 -6.84
CA GLN A 90 5.70 35.13 -5.50
C GLN A 90 5.28 33.82 -4.83
N VAL A 91 5.84 33.48 -3.68
CA VAL A 91 5.47 32.24 -2.98
C VAL A 91 4.72 32.56 -1.70
N GLN A 92 3.62 31.84 -1.47
CA GLN A 92 2.81 31.90 -0.26
C GLN A 92 2.94 30.57 0.49
N PRO A 93 3.80 30.46 1.52
CA PRO A 93 3.82 29.28 2.37
C PRO A 93 2.59 29.26 3.29
N ILE A 94 1.99 28.08 3.43
CA ILE A 94 0.85 27.78 4.29
C ILE A 94 1.32 26.70 5.27
N TYR A 95 1.86 27.15 6.40
CA TYR A 95 2.36 26.25 7.44
C TYR A 95 1.20 25.61 8.20
N GLN A 96 1.11 24.28 8.15
CA GLN A 96 0.03 23.52 8.77
C GLN A 96 0.56 22.23 9.43
N PRO A 97 -0.01 21.81 10.57
CA PRO A 97 0.22 20.48 11.11
C PRO A 97 -0.54 19.41 10.33
N PHE A 98 -0.31 18.13 10.65
CA PHE A 98 -0.86 16.96 9.95
C PHE A 98 -2.34 17.09 9.56
N GLY A 99 -3.23 17.21 10.55
CA GLY A 99 -4.67 17.21 10.30
C GLY A 99 -5.11 18.29 9.31
N PRO A 100 -4.85 19.58 9.59
CA PRO A 100 -5.23 20.68 8.72
C PRO A 100 -4.62 20.62 7.32
N ALA A 101 -3.36 20.20 7.19
CA ALA A 101 -2.70 20.08 5.88
C ALA A 101 -3.37 19.01 5.01
N THR A 102 -3.60 17.82 5.57
CA THR A 102 -4.27 16.72 4.87
C THR A 102 -5.70 17.10 4.48
N LEU A 103 -6.43 17.83 5.32
CA LEU A 103 -7.77 18.35 4.97
C LEU A 103 -7.70 19.39 3.84
N ALA A 104 -6.73 20.31 3.89
CA ALA A 104 -6.57 21.34 2.88
C ALA A 104 -6.24 20.76 1.49
N VAL A 105 -5.48 19.66 1.44
CA VAL A 105 -4.99 19.08 0.17
C VAL A 105 -5.88 17.96 -0.35
N TYR A 106 -6.33 17.04 0.51
CA TYR A 106 -7.03 15.82 0.10
C TYR A 106 -8.55 15.93 0.14
N SER A 107 -9.09 16.93 0.84
CA SER A 107 -10.54 17.15 0.97
C SER A 107 -10.99 18.46 0.31
N SER A 108 -10.22 18.98 -0.66
CA SER A 108 -10.55 20.15 -1.45
C SER A 108 -10.38 19.91 -2.95
N ASP A 109 -11.19 20.57 -3.75
CA ASP A 109 -11.11 20.49 -5.21
C ASP A 109 -9.87 21.25 -5.71
N PRO A 110 -8.91 20.58 -6.40
CA PRO A 110 -7.69 21.22 -6.89
C PRO A 110 -7.93 22.44 -7.78
N ILE A 111 -9.04 22.51 -8.52
CA ILE A 111 -9.33 23.66 -9.42
C ILE A 111 -9.58 24.97 -8.69
N THR A 112 -9.82 24.90 -7.38
CA THR A 112 -10.00 26.08 -6.53
C THR A 112 -8.67 26.78 -6.21
N PHE A 113 -7.54 26.17 -6.56
CA PHE A 113 -6.18 26.68 -6.38
C PHE A 113 -5.93 27.18 -4.94
N GLN A 114 -6.46 26.47 -3.93
CA GLN A 114 -6.14 26.75 -2.53
C GLN A 114 -4.70 26.37 -2.17
N TRP A 115 -4.11 25.46 -2.96
CA TRP A 115 -2.73 25.00 -2.87
C TRP A 115 -2.21 24.69 -4.29
N HIS A 116 -0.89 24.66 -4.47
CA HIS A 116 -0.23 24.19 -5.70
C HIS A 116 0.81 23.12 -5.42
N ILE A 117 1.48 23.20 -4.27
CA ILE A 117 2.51 22.24 -3.84
C ILE A 117 2.19 21.82 -2.41
N TYR A 118 2.39 20.54 -2.10
CA TYR A 118 2.29 20.00 -0.75
C TYR A 118 3.50 19.12 -0.44
N THR A 119 4.11 19.31 0.74
CA THR A 119 5.16 18.42 1.24
C THR A 119 4.54 17.18 1.89
N GLU A 120 4.45 16.09 1.13
CA GLU A 120 3.86 14.82 1.59
C GLU A 120 4.91 13.75 1.95
N GLY A 121 4.44 12.67 2.59
CA GLY A 121 5.27 11.52 2.96
C GLY A 121 4.39 10.30 3.23
N TRP A 122 4.88 9.13 2.86
CA TRP A 122 4.16 7.86 2.97
C TRP A 122 4.97 6.85 3.77
N SER A 123 4.29 6.11 4.64
CA SER A 123 4.88 4.98 5.37
C SER A 123 4.60 3.68 4.62
N ARG A 124 5.53 2.74 4.67
CA ARG A 124 5.38 1.41 4.08
C ARG A 124 5.11 0.39 5.18
N SER A 125 4.24 -0.57 4.88
CA SER A 125 3.63 -1.46 5.86
C SER A 125 4.28 -2.84 5.98
N ALA A 126 5.03 -3.23 4.95
CA ALA A 126 5.78 -4.48 4.85
C ALA A 126 6.70 -4.38 3.62
N PRO A 127 7.67 -5.29 3.46
CA PRO A 127 8.35 -5.47 2.19
C PRO A 127 7.37 -6.06 1.17
N ASP A 128 7.52 -5.66 -0.08
CA ASP A 128 6.80 -6.22 -1.21
C ASP A 128 7.82 -6.52 -2.30
N ARG A 129 7.93 -7.79 -2.70
CA ARG A 129 8.96 -8.21 -3.66
C ARG A 129 8.62 -7.82 -5.08
N TYR A 130 7.35 -7.92 -5.45
CA TYR A 130 6.84 -7.60 -6.78
C TYR A 130 5.64 -6.66 -6.62
N ASP A 131 5.93 -5.37 -6.45
CA ASP A 131 4.93 -4.32 -6.29
C ASP A 131 4.01 -4.25 -7.51
N PHE A 132 2.71 -4.17 -7.25
CA PHE A 132 1.72 -3.82 -8.27
C PHE A 132 0.75 -2.74 -7.77
N GLY A 133 0.73 -2.47 -6.46
CA GLY A 133 -0.17 -1.51 -5.83
C GLY A 133 0.43 -0.11 -5.72
N THR A 134 1.69 0.00 -5.28
CA THR A 134 2.34 1.29 -4.98
C THR A 134 2.53 2.13 -6.22
N ILE A 135 3.04 1.57 -7.33
CA ILE A 135 3.13 2.31 -8.59
C ILE A 135 1.76 2.85 -9.05
N ASN A 136 0.70 2.06 -8.91
CA ASN A 136 -0.66 2.49 -9.26
C ASN A 136 -1.14 3.61 -8.34
N GLN A 137 -0.94 3.49 -7.03
CA GLN A 137 -1.24 4.52 -6.04
C GLN A 137 -0.51 5.82 -6.32
N MET A 138 0.75 5.71 -6.75
CA MET A 138 1.65 6.85 -6.86
C MET A 138 1.61 7.54 -8.22
N ALA A 139 1.10 6.89 -9.27
CA ALA A 139 1.12 7.41 -10.63
C ALA A 139 -0.21 7.34 -11.39
N ALA A 140 -1.07 6.36 -11.10
CA ALA A 140 -2.21 6.04 -11.96
C ALA A 140 -3.53 6.63 -11.42
N PRO A 141 -4.18 7.56 -12.17
CA PRO A 141 -5.44 8.18 -11.76
C PRO A 141 -6.55 7.21 -11.31
N TRP A 142 -6.68 6.06 -11.98
CA TRP A 142 -7.78 5.12 -11.75
C TRP A 142 -7.85 4.58 -10.31
N LEU A 143 -6.73 4.54 -9.58
CA LEU A 143 -6.71 4.04 -8.20
C LEU A 143 -7.21 5.08 -7.18
N GLY A 144 -7.45 6.33 -7.60
CA GLY A 144 -8.05 7.35 -6.74
C GLY A 144 -7.10 8.04 -5.76
N ASN A 145 -5.79 7.82 -5.88
CA ASN A 145 -4.75 8.48 -5.06
C ASN A 145 -4.02 9.61 -5.81
N MET A 146 -4.63 10.18 -6.85
CA MET A 146 -4.10 11.31 -7.63
C MET A 146 -4.91 12.59 -7.35
N PRO A 147 -4.40 13.79 -7.68
CA PRO A 147 -5.13 15.05 -7.46
C PRO A 147 -6.57 14.97 -8.01
N GLY A 148 -7.54 15.20 -7.12
CA GLY A 148 -8.97 15.04 -7.38
C GLY A 148 -9.61 13.82 -6.69
N TRP A 149 -8.82 12.83 -6.28
CA TRP A 149 -9.21 11.65 -5.50
C TRP A 149 -10.38 10.82 -6.09
N LEU A 150 -10.66 10.99 -7.39
CA LEU A 150 -11.87 10.48 -8.05
C LEU A 150 -13.18 10.88 -7.34
N GLU A 151 -13.16 11.97 -6.57
CA GLU A 151 -14.34 12.51 -5.89
C GLU A 151 -15.26 13.22 -6.89
N THR A 152 -16.58 13.07 -6.66
CA THR A 152 -17.58 13.63 -7.56
C THR A 152 -17.55 15.15 -7.53
N GLY A 153 -17.44 15.75 -8.72
CA GLY A 153 -17.46 17.20 -8.90
C GLY A 153 -16.11 17.88 -8.73
N TYR A 154 -15.05 17.16 -8.36
CA TYR A 154 -13.69 17.70 -8.32
C TYR A 154 -13.03 17.64 -9.69
N TRP A 155 -12.10 18.55 -9.97
CA TRP A 155 -11.17 18.39 -11.08
C TRP A 155 -10.26 17.18 -10.84
N GLN A 156 -10.03 16.40 -11.90
CA GLN A 156 -9.24 15.18 -11.85
C GLN A 156 -7.99 15.32 -12.72
N TYR A 157 -6.85 14.93 -12.16
CA TYR A 157 -5.70 14.56 -12.98
C TYR A 157 -6.05 13.32 -13.82
N ALA A 158 -5.66 13.32 -15.09
CA ALA A 158 -5.96 12.24 -16.02
C ALA A 158 -4.74 11.90 -16.87
N GLN A 159 -4.45 10.61 -16.98
CA GLN A 159 -3.34 10.08 -17.76
C GLN A 159 -3.75 8.69 -18.27
N PRO A 160 -4.42 8.61 -19.45
CA PRO A 160 -5.03 7.38 -19.93
C PRO A 160 -4.05 6.22 -20.13
N GLU A 161 -2.78 6.52 -20.41
CA GLU A 161 -1.77 5.49 -20.63
C GLU A 161 -1.27 4.90 -19.31
N LEU A 162 -1.05 5.73 -18.27
CA LEU A 162 -0.80 5.22 -16.91
C LEU A 162 -1.98 4.40 -16.38
N ASP A 163 -3.21 4.81 -16.67
CA ASP A 163 -4.39 4.01 -16.31
C ASP A 163 -4.40 2.65 -17.01
N ARG A 164 -4.10 2.63 -18.32
CA ARG A 164 -4.05 1.39 -19.10
C ARG A 164 -2.96 0.44 -18.60
N LEU A 165 -1.72 0.93 -18.48
CA LEU A 165 -0.58 0.15 -17.99
C LEU A 165 -0.78 -0.30 -16.54
N GLY A 166 -1.29 0.61 -15.72
CA GLY A 166 -1.57 0.38 -14.31
C GLY A 166 -2.59 -0.71 -14.08
N GLN A 167 -3.72 -0.68 -14.79
CA GLN A 167 -4.71 -1.74 -14.73
C GLN A 167 -4.19 -3.06 -15.30
N GLN A 168 -3.34 -3.05 -16.34
CA GLN A 168 -2.71 -4.27 -16.86
C GLN A 168 -1.83 -4.93 -15.80
N LEU A 169 -0.93 -4.16 -15.19
CA LEU A 169 -0.06 -4.64 -14.11
C LEU A 169 -0.88 -5.14 -12.91
N TYR A 170 -1.83 -4.32 -12.44
CA TYR A 170 -2.64 -4.61 -11.25
C TYR A 170 -3.48 -5.88 -11.41
N ARG A 171 -3.99 -6.14 -12.63
CA ARG A 171 -4.81 -7.31 -12.95
C ARG A 171 -3.99 -8.52 -13.45
N GLY A 172 -2.66 -8.48 -13.36
CA GLY A 172 -1.81 -9.62 -13.75
C GLY A 172 -1.82 -9.92 -15.26
N GLN A 173 -2.04 -8.90 -16.10
CA GLN A 173 -2.16 -9.03 -17.56
C GLN A 173 -0.79 -8.98 -18.25
N PHE A 174 0.10 -9.92 -17.87
CA PHE A 174 1.41 -10.12 -18.45
C PHE A 174 1.73 -11.62 -18.57
N ALA A 175 2.54 -12.00 -19.55
CA ALA A 175 2.89 -13.39 -19.84
C ALA A 175 4.07 -13.91 -19.00
N SER A 176 4.95 -13.01 -18.52
CA SER A 176 6.13 -13.40 -17.76
C SER A 176 6.58 -12.31 -16.80
N ARG A 177 7.59 -12.63 -15.99
CA ARG A 177 8.25 -11.64 -15.13
C ARG A 177 8.84 -10.51 -15.96
N GLU A 178 9.46 -10.81 -17.09
CA GLU A 178 10.08 -9.81 -17.96
C GLU A 178 9.06 -8.83 -18.51
N GLU A 179 7.86 -9.29 -18.90
CA GLU A 179 6.78 -8.42 -19.35
C GLU A 179 6.20 -7.59 -18.19
N ARG A 180 6.06 -8.16 -16.99
CA ARG A 180 5.71 -7.39 -15.79
C ARG A 180 6.72 -6.27 -15.53
N ASP A 181 8.01 -6.61 -15.58
CA ASP A 181 9.10 -5.67 -15.30
C ASP A 181 9.18 -4.58 -16.37
N GLU A 182 8.83 -4.89 -17.62
CA GLU A 182 8.66 -3.91 -18.69
C GLU A 182 7.50 -2.94 -18.43
N LEU A 183 6.31 -3.45 -18.05
CA LEU A 183 5.17 -2.61 -17.68
C LEU A 183 5.53 -1.68 -16.52
N TYR A 184 6.18 -2.21 -15.48
CA TYR A 184 6.60 -1.45 -14.30
C TYR A 184 7.58 -0.33 -14.68
N ARG A 185 8.55 -0.62 -15.56
CA ARG A 185 9.50 0.37 -16.05
C ARG A 185 8.85 1.46 -16.90
N GLN A 186 7.94 1.10 -17.81
CA GLN A 186 7.19 2.07 -18.61
C GLN A 186 6.36 3.01 -17.74
N MET A 187 5.64 2.46 -16.75
CA MET A 187 4.89 3.26 -15.78
C MET A 187 5.80 4.19 -14.99
N THR A 188 6.95 3.69 -14.53
CA THR A 188 7.93 4.49 -13.77
C THR A 188 8.45 5.66 -14.60
N THR A 189 8.89 5.41 -15.83
CA THR A 189 9.37 6.45 -16.75
C THR A 189 8.28 7.49 -17.02
N LEU A 190 7.07 7.05 -17.36
CA LEU A 190 5.97 7.96 -17.65
C LEU A 190 5.55 8.79 -16.42
N ALA A 191 5.58 8.20 -15.22
CA ALA A 191 5.32 8.91 -13.97
C ALA A 191 6.39 9.98 -13.68
N LEU A 192 7.65 9.72 -14.02
CA LEU A 192 8.74 10.70 -13.91
C LEU A 192 8.60 11.83 -14.94
N ASP A 193 8.20 11.50 -16.17
CA ASP A 193 7.98 12.51 -17.22
C ASP A 193 6.82 13.45 -16.85
N GLU A 194 5.73 12.93 -16.28
CA GLU A 194 4.59 13.73 -15.80
C GLU A 194 4.91 14.51 -14.50
N SER A 195 5.75 13.94 -13.63
CA SER A 195 6.22 14.55 -12.37
C SER A 195 5.12 15.15 -11.48
N VAL A 196 3.91 14.56 -11.48
CA VAL A 196 2.83 14.95 -10.54
C VAL A 196 3.30 14.83 -9.08
N ARG A 197 4.19 13.88 -8.81
CA ARG A 197 4.94 13.75 -7.57
C ARG A 197 6.43 13.88 -7.85
N VAL A 198 7.11 14.71 -7.06
CA VAL A 198 8.56 14.86 -7.09
C VAL A 198 9.16 14.15 -5.88
N TRP A 199 9.92 13.09 -6.16
CA TRP A 199 10.55 12.27 -5.13
C TRP A 199 11.85 12.91 -4.64
N LEU A 200 12.09 12.83 -3.33
CA LEU A 200 13.23 13.50 -2.69
C LEU A 200 14.07 12.52 -1.88
N VAL A 201 13.43 11.80 -0.94
CA VAL A 201 14.14 11.06 0.09
C VAL A 201 13.38 9.81 0.51
N THR A 202 14.11 8.69 0.64
CA THR A 202 13.71 7.56 1.47
C THR A 202 14.21 7.81 2.89
N ALA A 203 13.30 8.10 3.81
CA ALA A 203 13.64 8.32 5.21
C ALA A 203 14.10 7.01 5.86
N LEU A 204 15.30 7.01 6.45
CA LEU A 204 15.79 5.89 7.25
C LEU A 204 15.52 6.22 8.71
N GLN A 205 14.58 5.49 9.32
CA GLN A 205 14.18 5.71 10.70
C GLN A 205 14.94 4.78 11.64
N SER A 206 15.29 5.29 12.82
CA SER A 206 15.90 4.51 13.90
C SER A 206 14.94 4.48 15.08
N PHE A 207 14.56 3.27 15.50
CA PHE A 207 13.66 3.07 16.63
C PHE A 207 14.47 2.60 17.84
N PRO A 208 14.68 3.44 18.87
CA PRO A 208 15.42 3.03 20.05
C PRO A 208 14.60 2.02 20.86
N VAL A 209 15.21 0.88 21.16
CA VAL A 209 14.61 -0.18 21.97
C VAL A 209 15.43 -0.38 23.23
N ARG A 210 14.76 -0.62 24.36
CA ARG A 210 15.43 -0.96 25.62
C ARG A 210 16.12 -2.32 25.50
N GLU A 211 17.35 -2.44 25.99
CA GLU A 211 18.14 -3.69 25.93
C GLU A 211 17.46 -4.92 26.56
N GLN A 212 16.48 -4.71 27.45
CA GLN A 212 15.72 -5.77 28.09
C GLN A 212 14.61 -6.36 27.21
N VAL A 213 14.23 -5.68 26.12
CA VAL A 213 13.25 -6.22 25.16
C VAL A 213 13.89 -7.40 24.44
N ARG A 214 13.18 -8.53 24.44
CA ARG A 214 13.57 -9.77 23.75
C ARG A 214 12.56 -10.08 22.66
N ASP A 215 13.00 -10.89 21.70
CA ASP A 215 12.17 -11.54 20.68
C ASP A 215 11.35 -10.58 19.79
N LEU A 216 11.85 -9.35 19.62
CA LEU A 216 11.37 -8.40 18.63
C LEU A 216 11.73 -8.89 17.22
N THR A 217 10.75 -8.98 16.33
CA THR A 217 10.99 -9.14 14.88
C THR A 217 11.27 -7.76 14.26
N GLU A 218 12.41 -7.61 13.60
CA GLU A 218 12.82 -6.39 12.90
C GLU A 218 12.42 -6.49 11.42
N ASP A 219 11.17 -6.17 11.09
CA ASP A 219 10.72 -6.18 9.69
C ASP A 219 11.60 -5.27 8.82
N LEU A 220 11.96 -5.74 7.63
CA LEU A 220 12.93 -5.09 6.74
C LEU A 220 12.49 -3.69 6.30
N VAL A 221 11.18 -3.45 6.20
CA VAL A 221 10.60 -2.18 5.73
C VAL A 221 9.81 -1.47 6.83
N ALA A 222 8.92 -2.18 7.52
CA ALA A 222 8.07 -1.58 8.54
C ALA A 222 8.76 -1.43 9.91
N GLY A 223 9.89 -2.10 10.13
CA GLY A 223 10.55 -2.14 11.44
C GLY A 223 9.56 -2.58 12.53
N PRO A 224 9.44 -1.85 13.66
CA PRO A 224 8.61 -2.24 14.78
C PRO A 224 7.09 -2.03 14.57
N THR A 225 6.66 -1.41 13.47
CA THR A 225 5.23 -1.21 13.15
C THR A 225 4.64 -2.36 12.32
N SER A 226 5.45 -3.37 12.04
CA SER A 226 5.03 -4.62 11.40
C SER A 226 4.06 -5.40 12.30
N PRO A 227 3.08 -6.11 11.72
CA PRO A 227 2.21 -7.00 12.49
C PRO A 227 2.97 -8.10 13.24
N PHE A 228 4.24 -8.39 12.89
CA PHE A 228 5.05 -9.43 13.53
C PHE A 228 5.84 -8.95 14.75
N SER A 229 6.19 -7.65 14.81
CA SER A 229 7.21 -7.16 15.74
C SER A 229 6.84 -7.36 17.21
N LEU A 230 5.63 -6.96 17.60
CA LEU A 230 5.23 -6.92 19.00
C LEU A 230 4.56 -8.21 19.49
N ARG A 231 4.25 -9.17 18.60
CA ARG A 231 3.51 -10.39 18.95
C ARG A 231 4.28 -11.27 19.93
N ASP A 232 5.58 -11.43 19.68
CA ASP A 232 6.48 -12.28 20.48
C ASP A 232 7.41 -11.47 21.38
N ALA A 233 7.42 -10.14 21.25
CA ALA A 233 8.25 -9.28 22.08
C ALA A 233 7.85 -9.42 23.56
N TYR A 234 8.84 -9.35 24.46
CA TYR A 234 8.60 -9.30 25.92
C TYR A 234 9.75 -8.63 26.67
N VAL A 235 9.47 -8.25 27.92
CA VAL A 235 10.47 -7.83 28.92
C VAL A 235 10.34 -8.76 30.11
N GLU A 236 11.42 -9.45 30.47
CA GLU A 236 11.41 -10.41 31.57
C GLU A 236 10.96 -9.76 32.89
N GLY A 237 10.00 -10.40 33.57
CA GLY A 237 9.43 -9.90 34.82
C GLY A 237 8.45 -8.72 34.68
N SER A 238 8.17 -8.26 33.46
CA SER A 238 7.17 -7.21 33.19
C SER A 238 5.91 -7.81 32.56
N PRO A 239 4.70 -7.47 33.05
CA PRO A 239 3.47 -7.81 32.36
C PRO A 239 3.23 -6.93 31.12
N ASP A 240 3.93 -5.80 31.01
CA ASP A 240 3.69 -4.77 30.00
C ASP A 240 4.91 -4.53 29.11
N ILE A 241 4.65 -4.13 27.86
CA ILE A 241 5.59 -3.45 26.97
C ILE A 241 5.04 -2.06 26.70
N ARG A 242 5.89 -1.04 26.82
CA ARG A 242 5.52 0.35 26.54
C ARG A 242 6.14 0.78 25.22
N ILE A 243 5.29 1.23 24.31
CA ILE A 243 5.66 1.68 22.98
C ILE A 243 5.54 3.20 22.95
N GLY A 244 6.58 3.88 22.49
CA GLY A 244 6.51 5.31 22.22
C GLY A 244 6.01 5.53 20.80
N ASN A 245 4.92 6.27 20.64
CA ASN A 245 4.48 6.77 19.34
C ASN A 245 4.52 8.31 19.36
N LEU A 246 4.76 8.93 18.20
CA LEU A 246 4.73 10.39 18.07
C LEU A 246 3.33 10.92 18.38
N TRP A 247 2.32 10.25 17.83
CA TRP A 247 0.91 10.48 18.14
C TRP A 247 0.21 9.14 18.31
N VAL A 248 -0.78 9.10 19.20
CA VAL A 248 -1.79 8.03 19.26
C VAL A 248 -3.06 8.48 18.54
N TRP A 249 -3.34 9.78 18.55
CA TRP A 249 -4.50 10.36 17.88
C TRP A 249 -4.20 11.77 17.36
N THR A 250 -4.80 12.10 16.22
CA THR A 250 -4.89 13.46 15.67
C THR A 250 -6.34 13.74 15.26
N ASP A 251 -6.68 14.99 14.95
CA ASP A 251 -8.03 15.34 14.44
C ASP A 251 -8.43 14.59 13.15
N ARG A 252 -7.49 13.94 12.47
CA ARG A 252 -7.69 13.11 11.27
C ARG A 252 -7.75 11.61 11.57
N THR A 253 -7.49 11.18 12.80
CA THR A 253 -7.38 9.78 13.17
C THR A 253 -8.77 9.17 13.32
N THR A 254 -9.12 8.28 12.39
CA THR A 254 -10.46 7.68 12.29
C THR A 254 -10.38 6.16 12.26
N TRP A 255 -10.88 5.52 13.33
CA TRP A 255 -11.01 4.06 13.42
C TRP A 255 -12.28 3.60 12.70
N ASN A 256 -12.22 3.46 11.38
CA ASN A 256 -13.30 3.02 10.51
C ASN A 256 -12.79 1.89 9.62
N PRO A 257 -13.35 0.67 9.70
CA PRO A 257 -12.83 -0.49 8.97
C PRO A 257 -13.09 -0.48 7.45
N VAL A 258 -13.90 0.46 6.93
CA VAL A 258 -14.24 0.51 5.49
C VAL A 258 -13.49 1.64 4.77
N GLY A 259 -13.54 2.86 5.30
CA GLY A 259 -12.88 4.03 4.69
C GLY A 259 -12.06 4.86 5.67
N GLY A 260 -11.57 4.26 6.76
CA GLY A 260 -10.70 4.89 7.77
C GLY A 260 -9.26 4.38 7.75
N PHE A 261 -8.59 4.47 8.90
CA PHE A 261 -7.18 4.09 9.07
C PHE A 261 -6.23 4.75 8.05
N GLY A 262 -6.55 5.98 7.64
CA GLY A 262 -5.76 6.75 6.67
C GLY A 262 -4.49 7.38 7.24
N ASP A 263 -4.23 7.24 8.54
CA ASP A 263 -3.04 7.73 9.22
C ASP A 263 -2.19 6.58 9.80
N ALA A 264 -0.88 6.78 9.86
CA ALA A 264 0.04 5.80 10.42
C ALA A 264 -0.24 5.53 11.91
N TYR A 265 -0.72 6.52 12.66
CA TYR A 265 -0.89 6.41 14.11
C TYR A 265 -2.00 5.43 14.50
N SER A 266 -3.18 5.49 13.86
CA SER A 266 -4.21 4.47 14.07
C SER A 266 -3.80 3.11 13.49
N THR A 267 -3.17 3.10 12.31
CA THR A 267 -2.78 1.87 11.61
C THR A 267 -1.78 1.04 12.42
N ASP A 268 -0.76 1.69 13.00
CA ASP A 268 0.27 1.02 13.81
C ASP A 268 -0.34 0.31 15.02
N ILE A 269 -1.37 0.90 15.63
CA ILE A 269 -2.08 0.28 16.76
C ILE A 269 -2.98 -0.86 16.25
N TYR A 270 -3.78 -0.58 15.22
CA TYR A 270 -4.78 -1.53 14.70
C TYR A 270 -4.16 -2.82 14.16
N ARG A 271 -2.98 -2.77 13.54
CA ARG A 271 -2.26 -3.98 13.06
C ARG A 271 -1.94 -5.00 14.14
N ASN A 272 -1.85 -4.57 15.40
CA ASN A 272 -1.66 -5.48 16.53
C ASN A 272 -2.97 -6.17 16.93
N MET A 273 -4.12 -5.64 16.50
CA MET A 273 -5.44 -6.11 16.90
C MET A 273 -6.12 -6.99 15.85
N VAL A 274 -5.60 -7.02 14.62
CA VAL A 274 -6.19 -7.74 13.49
C VAL A 274 -5.19 -8.72 12.89
N ASP A 275 -5.67 -9.94 12.63
CA ASP A 275 -4.97 -10.94 11.86
C ASP A 275 -5.60 -11.05 10.45
N ALA A 276 -4.78 -10.86 9.42
CA ALA A 276 -5.15 -10.99 8.01
C ALA A 276 -5.13 -12.46 7.54
N PRO A 277 -5.79 -12.81 6.42
CA PRO A 277 -5.71 -14.18 5.90
C PRO A 277 -4.30 -14.53 5.43
N ILE A 278 -3.63 -13.57 4.79
CA ILE A 278 -2.29 -13.65 4.22
C ILE A 278 -1.52 -12.40 4.67
N LEU A 279 -0.23 -12.54 4.92
CA LEU A 279 0.68 -11.42 5.19
C LEU A 279 1.96 -11.57 4.37
N ASN A 280 2.60 -10.46 3.99
CA ASN A 280 3.93 -10.52 3.39
C ASN A 280 4.94 -10.95 4.44
N HIS A 281 5.80 -11.91 4.09
CA HIS A 281 6.88 -12.34 4.96
C HIS A 281 7.84 -11.15 5.20
N PRO A 282 8.26 -10.88 6.45
CA PRO A 282 8.92 -9.63 6.84
C PRO A 282 10.31 -9.41 6.24
N PHE A 283 10.89 -10.45 5.63
CA PHE A 283 12.16 -10.38 4.91
C PHE A 283 12.04 -10.60 3.40
N THR A 284 11.45 -11.71 2.92
CA THR A 284 11.32 -12.01 1.49
C THR A 284 10.31 -11.14 0.76
N GLY A 285 9.39 -10.46 1.46
CA GLY A 285 8.31 -9.67 0.86
C GLY A 285 7.28 -10.47 0.05
N ILE A 286 7.39 -11.81 0.03
CA ILE A 286 6.42 -12.69 -0.64
C ILE A 286 5.21 -12.88 0.28
N PRO A 287 3.97 -12.82 -0.22
CA PRO A 287 2.78 -13.16 0.55
C PRO A 287 2.84 -14.60 1.08
N GLU A 288 2.44 -14.84 2.33
CA GLU A 288 2.41 -16.17 2.93
C GLU A 288 1.10 -16.41 3.72
N PRO A 289 0.64 -17.67 3.78
CA PRO A 289 -0.50 -18.05 4.62
C PRO A 289 -0.32 -17.59 6.07
N PHE A 290 -1.24 -16.78 6.59
CA PHE A 290 -1.28 -16.40 8.01
C PHE A 290 -2.43 -17.13 8.71
N ARG A 291 -3.64 -16.57 8.64
CA ARG A 291 -4.88 -17.20 9.13
C ARG A 291 -5.61 -18.04 8.09
N ALA A 292 -5.32 -17.89 6.81
CA ALA A 292 -5.90 -18.71 5.74
C ALA A 292 -4.81 -19.50 5.02
N ALA A 293 -4.93 -20.83 5.01
CA ALA A 293 -4.14 -21.66 4.09
C ALA A 293 -4.80 -21.65 2.72
N PHE A 294 -4.03 -21.91 1.66
CA PHE A 294 -4.55 -21.89 0.30
C PHE A 294 -3.88 -22.91 -0.61
N VAL A 295 -4.60 -23.29 -1.67
CA VAL A 295 -4.08 -24.05 -2.81
C VAL A 295 -4.42 -23.27 -4.08
N VAL A 296 -3.42 -23.03 -4.92
CA VAL A 296 -3.56 -22.29 -6.18
C VAL A 296 -3.56 -23.28 -7.35
N GLU A 297 -4.57 -23.15 -8.20
CA GLU A 297 -4.65 -23.80 -9.52
C GLU A 297 -4.74 -22.69 -10.58
N THR A 298 -3.87 -22.71 -11.59
CA THR A 298 -3.85 -21.67 -12.62
C THR A 298 -3.60 -22.25 -14.00
N ALA A 299 -4.29 -21.70 -15.00
CA ALA A 299 -4.05 -21.98 -16.42
C ALA A 299 -3.26 -20.85 -17.11
N GLY A 300 -2.81 -19.85 -16.35
CA GLY A 300 -2.10 -18.69 -16.86
C GLY A 300 -0.78 -19.01 -17.58
N PRO A 301 -0.19 -18.01 -18.25
CA PRO A 301 -0.78 -16.70 -18.52
C PRO A 301 -1.84 -16.70 -19.65
N THR A 302 -1.90 -17.76 -20.48
CA THR A 302 -2.70 -17.76 -21.72
C THR A 302 -3.91 -18.68 -21.71
N GLY A 303 -4.02 -19.59 -20.74
CA GLY A 303 -5.14 -20.51 -20.60
C GLY A 303 -6.17 -20.06 -19.59
N THR A 304 -7.28 -20.79 -19.55
CA THR A 304 -8.35 -20.61 -18.57
C THR A 304 -8.84 -21.96 -18.05
N LEU A 305 -9.39 -21.97 -16.85
CA LEU A 305 -10.05 -23.10 -16.19
C LEU A 305 -11.57 -22.89 -16.21
N PRO A 306 -12.39 -23.96 -16.28
CA PRO A 306 -13.84 -23.83 -16.16
C PRO A 306 -14.25 -23.36 -14.76
N VAL A 307 -15.20 -22.44 -14.69
CA VAL A 307 -15.88 -22.07 -13.43
C VAL A 307 -17.13 -22.95 -13.29
N PRO A 308 -17.37 -23.58 -12.13
CA PRO A 308 -18.60 -24.33 -11.89
C PRO A 308 -19.85 -23.45 -12.08
N GLU A 309 -20.87 -23.98 -12.76
CA GLU A 309 -22.10 -23.22 -13.07
C GLU A 309 -22.86 -22.76 -11.82
N ASP A 310 -22.66 -23.49 -10.71
CA ASP A 310 -23.24 -23.24 -9.39
C ASP A 310 -22.34 -22.37 -8.50
N ALA A 311 -21.17 -21.92 -8.96
CA ALA A 311 -20.44 -20.85 -8.28
C ALA A 311 -21.31 -19.59 -8.25
N LEU A 312 -21.22 -18.82 -7.19
CA LEU A 312 -22.09 -17.69 -6.91
C LEU A 312 -21.36 -16.36 -7.10
N ARG A 313 -22.09 -15.34 -7.52
CA ARG A 313 -21.66 -13.94 -7.48
C ARG A 313 -22.77 -13.11 -6.87
N TRP A 314 -22.37 -12.13 -6.06
CA TRP A 314 -23.32 -11.18 -5.49
C TRP A 314 -23.85 -10.24 -6.59
N ASP A 315 -25.17 -10.14 -6.67
CA ASP A 315 -25.89 -9.18 -7.52
C ASP A 315 -26.48 -8.07 -6.65
N ALA A 316 -25.82 -6.91 -6.66
CA ALA A 316 -26.22 -5.74 -5.88
C ALA A 316 -27.55 -5.11 -6.35
N ALA A 317 -28.06 -5.46 -7.54
CA ALA A 317 -29.36 -4.96 -7.98
C ALA A 317 -30.54 -5.74 -7.37
N THR A 318 -30.29 -6.99 -6.94
CA THR A 318 -31.32 -7.89 -6.40
C THR A 318 -31.06 -8.31 -4.96
N ASP A 319 -29.99 -7.80 -4.35
CA ASP A 319 -29.53 -8.17 -3.00
C ASP A 319 -29.41 -9.70 -2.82
N ALA A 320 -28.85 -10.40 -3.81
CA ALA A 320 -28.84 -11.86 -3.82
C ALA A 320 -27.56 -12.47 -4.41
N TRP A 321 -27.21 -13.65 -3.90
CA TRP A 321 -26.20 -14.51 -4.52
C TRP A 321 -26.81 -15.27 -5.70
N THR A 322 -26.27 -15.03 -6.90
CA THR A 322 -26.77 -15.66 -8.14
C THR A 322 -25.73 -16.62 -8.72
N PRO A 323 -26.16 -17.80 -9.22
CA PRO A 323 -25.26 -18.70 -9.95
C PRO A 323 -24.69 -18.02 -11.20
N VAL A 324 -23.39 -18.22 -11.45
CA VAL A 324 -22.69 -17.64 -12.59
C VAL A 324 -23.11 -18.24 -13.93
N GLY A 325 -23.66 -19.47 -13.92
CA GLY A 325 -24.17 -20.15 -15.10
C GLY A 325 -23.11 -20.82 -15.96
N ALA A 326 -23.56 -21.38 -17.09
CA ALA A 326 -22.75 -22.21 -17.96
C ALA A 326 -21.73 -21.43 -18.80
N GLY A 327 -20.55 -22.03 -19.01
CA GLY A 327 -19.56 -21.55 -19.98
C GLY A 327 -18.63 -20.44 -19.48
N LEU A 328 -18.72 -20.04 -18.21
CA LEU A 328 -17.78 -19.10 -17.61
C LEU A 328 -16.43 -19.78 -17.34
N THR A 329 -15.34 -19.05 -17.58
CA THR A 329 -13.97 -19.49 -17.29
C THR A 329 -13.22 -18.44 -16.47
N ALA A 330 -12.14 -18.85 -15.81
CA ALA A 330 -11.24 -17.99 -15.03
C ALA A 330 -9.78 -18.35 -15.32
N VAL A 331 -8.85 -17.42 -15.14
CA VAL A 331 -7.40 -17.71 -15.28
C VAL A 331 -6.90 -18.59 -14.13
N SER A 332 -7.33 -18.29 -12.91
CA SER A 332 -6.91 -18.99 -11.69
C SER A 332 -8.09 -19.32 -10.80
N LYS A 333 -7.92 -20.39 -10.02
CA LYS A 333 -8.77 -20.79 -8.90
C LYS A 333 -7.90 -20.88 -7.65
N VAL A 334 -8.37 -20.31 -6.55
CA VAL A 334 -7.74 -20.46 -5.24
C VAL A 334 -8.73 -21.08 -4.28
N THR A 335 -8.36 -22.20 -3.67
CA THR A 335 -9.15 -22.84 -2.61
C THR A 335 -8.56 -22.44 -1.27
N PHE A 336 -9.30 -21.65 -0.49
CA PHE A 336 -8.90 -21.18 0.83
C PHE A 336 -9.47 -22.05 1.95
N ASP A 337 -8.64 -22.32 2.94
CA ASP A 337 -9.00 -22.91 4.23
C ASP A 337 -8.87 -21.85 5.33
N TYR A 338 -10.02 -21.38 5.79
CA TYR A 338 -10.16 -20.38 6.86
C TYR A 338 -10.31 -21.00 8.25
N SER A 339 -10.06 -22.30 8.43
CA SER A 339 -10.29 -23.00 9.70
C SER A 339 -9.58 -22.38 10.91
N LYS A 340 -8.42 -21.73 10.74
CA LYS A 340 -7.74 -21.00 11.84
C LYS A 340 -8.52 -19.77 12.32
N TYR A 341 -9.39 -19.17 11.50
CA TYR A 341 -10.31 -18.14 11.97
C TYR A 341 -11.38 -18.76 12.87
N PHE A 342 -11.98 -19.86 12.44
CA PHE A 342 -13.14 -20.47 13.11
C PHE A 342 -12.78 -21.16 14.44
N GLN A 343 -11.49 -21.29 14.76
CA GLN A 343 -11.02 -21.82 16.04
C GLN A 343 -11.16 -20.80 17.18
N ALA A 344 -11.04 -19.50 16.91
CA ALA A 344 -11.05 -18.46 17.94
C ALA A 344 -12.22 -17.48 17.76
N PRO A 345 -12.82 -16.98 18.85
CA PRO A 345 -13.84 -15.95 18.74
C PRO A 345 -13.22 -14.59 18.40
N PHE A 346 -14.07 -13.68 17.94
CA PHE A 346 -13.80 -12.25 17.99
C PHE A 346 -13.63 -11.75 19.44
N HIS A 347 -13.11 -10.53 19.60
CA HIS A 347 -12.84 -9.94 20.93
C HIS A 347 -14.07 -9.85 21.85
N HIS A 348 -15.28 -9.72 21.30
CA HIS A 348 -16.53 -9.71 22.05
C HIS A 348 -17.10 -11.12 22.34
N GLY A 349 -16.36 -12.18 22.01
CA GLY A 349 -16.67 -13.56 22.37
C GLY A 349 -17.55 -14.32 21.37
N GLN A 350 -18.02 -13.68 20.30
CA GLN A 350 -18.78 -14.39 19.26
C GLN A 350 -17.86 -15.20 18.35
N PRO A 351 -18.28 -16.40 17.90
CA PRO A 351 -17.48 -17.20 16.98
C PRO A 351 -17.32 -16.49 15.64
N ILE A 352 -16.15 -16.62 15.01
CA ILE A 352 -15.95 -16.25 13.61
C ILE A 352 -16.50 -17.39 12.76
N THR A 353 -17.32 -17.10 11.74
CA THR A 353 -17.93 -18.11 10.87
C THR A 353 -17.80 -17.70 9.39
N PRO A 354 -18.12 -18.60 8.43
CA PRO A 354 -18.15 -18.23 7.01
C PRO A 354 -19.05 -17.02 6.71
N ALA A 355 -20.06 -16.75 7.55
CA ALA A 355 -20.94 -15.58 7.39
C ALA A 355 -20.16 -14.26 7.43
N ASP A 356 -19.13 -14.15 8.28
CA ASP A 356 -18.31 -12.92 8.38
C ASP A 356 -17.57 -12.62 7.07
N LEU A 357 -17.03 -13.66 6.42
CA LEU A 357 -16.38 -13.54 5.12
C LEU A 357 -17.38 -13.20 4.01
N ILE A 358 -18.52 -13.91 3.97
CA ILE A 358 -19.55 -13.71 2.94
C ILE A 358 -20.15 -12.30 3.02
N TYR A 359 -20.36 -11.77 4.23
CA TYR A 359 -20.80 -10.39 4.40
C TYR A 359 -19.79 -9.39 3.83
N SER A 360 -18.50 -9.54 4.15
CA SER A 360 -17.45 -8.64 3.66
C SER A 360 -17.33 -8.66 2.12
N ILE A 361 -17.52 -9.82 1.49
CA ILE A 361 -17.52 -9.92 0.02
C ILE A 361 -18.77 -9.21 -0.53
N ALA A 362 -19.97 -9.51 -0.03
CA ALA A 362 -21.21 -8.86 -0.46
C ALA A 362 -21.12 -7.33 -0.31
N GLN A 363 -20.66 -6.84 0.83
CA GLN A 363 -20.49 -5.41 1.10
C GLN A 363 -19.57 -4.72 0.07
N SER A 364 -18.50 -5.38 -0.36
CA SER A 364 -17.62 -4.82 -1.41
C SER A 364 -18.35 -4.66 -2.75
N TYR A 365 -19.18 -5.64 -3.13
CA TYR A 365 -20.01 -5.52 -4.34
C TYR A 365 -21.12 -4.49 -4.18
N GLU A 366 -21.74 -4.38 -3.01
CA GLU A 366 -22.72 -3.34 -2.68
C GLU A 366 -22.12 -1.94 -2.88
N LEU A 367 -20.98 -1.65 -2.25
CA LEU A 367 -20.29 -0.36 -2.38
C LEU A 367 -19.96 -0.03 -3.85
N ALA A 368 -19.59 -1.03 -4.64
CA ALA A 368 -19.16 -0.87 -6.02
C ALA A 368 -20.31 -0.83 -7.04
N TYR A 369 -21.39 -1.58 -6.86
CA TYR A 369 -22.39 -1.84 -7.91
C TYR A 369 -23.81 -1.43 -7.57
N ASP A 370 -24.16 -1.21 -6.30
CA ASP A 370 -25.46 -0.65 -5.94
C ASP A 370 -25.56 0.81 -6.44
N GLU A 371 -26.60 1.09 -7.22
CA GLU A 371 -26.80 2.38 -7.89
C GLU A 371 -27.03 3.54 -6.91
N GLU A 372 -27.59 3.28 -5.72
CA GLU A 372 -27.85 4.28 -4.68
C GLU A 372 -26.63 4.47 -3.77
N LYS A 373 -26.02 3.36 -3.30
CA LYS A 373 -24.89 3.42 -2.36
C LYS A 373 -23.65 4.06 -2.98
N ILE A 374 -23.40 3.81 -4.26
CA ILE A 374 -22.27 4.44 -4.97
C ILE A 374 -22.42 5.97 -5.08
N GLN A 375 -23.65 6.51 -5.03
CA GLN A 375 -23.84 7.97 -4.99
C GLN A 375 -23.47 8.56 -3.64
N ILE A 376 -23.37 7.75 -2.58
CA ILE A 376 -22.97 8.16 -1.23
C ILE A 376 -21.46 7.97 -1.05
N GLU A 377 -20.92 6.80 -1.39
CA GLU A 377 -19.49 6.47 -1.23
C GLU A 377 -18.82 6.25 -2.59
N THR A 378 -18.79 7.31 -3.40
CA THR A 378 -18.42 7.22 -4.82
C THR A 378 -16.98 6.79 -5.05
N ALA A 379 -16.02 7.42 -4.35
CA ALA A 379 -14.60 7.08 -4.51
C ALA A 379 -14.33 5.62 -4.13
N LEU A 380 -14.89 5.15 -3.00
CA LEU A 380 -14.77 3.75 -2.57
C LEU A 380 -15.34 2.78 -3.61
N GLY A 381 -16.54 3.04 -4.13
CA GLY A 381 -17.16 2.17 -5.13
C GLY A 381 -16.41 2.14 -6.46
N ILE A 382 -16.04 3.30 -7.01
CA ILE A 382 -15.38 3.39 -8.32
C ILE A 382 -14.00 2.73 -8.31
N THR A 383 -13.21 2.96 -7.27
CA THR A 383 -11.84 2.43 -7.16
C THR A 383 -11.80 0.92 -6.96
N GLN A 384 -12.84 0.32 -6.37
CA GLN A 384 -12.93 -1.13 -6.18
C GLN A 384 -13.38 -1.89 -7.44
N ARG A 385 -14.15 -1.26 -8.34
CA ARG A 385 -14.69 -1.93 -9.54
C ARG A 385 -13.63 -2.65 -10.36
N PRO A 386 -12.47 -2.04 -10.72
CA PRO A 386 -11.49 -2.71 -11.55
C PRO A 386 -10.94 -4.01 -10.97
N PHE A 387 -10.87 -4.09 -9.64
CA PHE A 387 -10.48 -5.28 -8.89
C PHE A 387 -11.62 -6.30 -8.88
N LEU A 388 -12.83 -5.91 -8.46
CA LEU A 388 -13.99 -6.80 -8.36
C LEU A 388 -14.43 -7.41 -9.71
N GLU A 389 -14.19 -6.71 -10.82
CA GLU A 389 -14.43 -7.21 -12.18
C GLU A 389 -13.63 -8.46 -12.53
N THR A 390 -12.48 -8.66 -11.89
CA THR A 390 -11.64 -9.84 -12.13
C THR A 390 -12.18 -11.10 -11.45
N PHE A 391 -13.05 -10.96 -10.44
CA PHE A 391 -13.65 -12.11 -9.76
C PHE A 391 -14.80 -12.68 -10.57
N LYS A 392 -14.68 -13.96 -10.91
CA LYS A 392 -15.61 -14.71 -11.76
C LYS A 392 -16.68 -15.43 -10.96
N GLY A 393 -16.39 -15.82 -9.72
CA GLY A 393 -17.36 -16.43 -8.83
C GLY A 393 -16.72 -17.00 -7.56
N PHE A 394 -17.58 -17.34 -6.61
CA PHE A 394 -17.24 -17.86 -5.30
C PHE A 394 -18.00 -19.16 -5.05
N LYS A 395 -17.36 -20.18 -4.51
CA LYS A 395 -18.02 -21.43 -4.14
C LYS A 395 -17.66 -21.83 -2.71
N LEU A 396 -18.61 -21.65 -1.78
CA LEU A 396 -18.46 -22.14 -0.42
C LEU A 396 -18.79 -23.64 -0.38
N LEU A 397 -17.78 -24.44 -0.06
CA LEU A 397 -17.89 -25.90 0.01
C LEU A 397 -18.54 -26.36 1.33
N ASP A 398 -18.96 -27.62 1.39
CA ASP A 398 -19.61 -28.20 2.58
C ASP A 398 -18.69 -28.25 3.81
N ASN A 399 -17.37 -28.22 3.60
CA ASN A 399 -16.34 -28.18 4.64
C ASN A 399 -15.89 -26.76 4.99
N ASP A 400 -16.66 -25.74 4.58
CA ASP A 400 -16.42 -24.32 4.81
C ASP A 400 -15.14 -23.74 4.15
N GLN A 401 -14.52 -24.50 3.23
CA GLN A 401 -13.51 -23.94 2.32
C GLN A 401 -14.18 -23.07 1.25
N LEU A 402 -13.49 -22.01 0.84
CA LEU A 402 -13.97 -21.11 -0.22
C LEU A 402 -13.11 -21.29 -1.46
N GLU A 403 -13.72 -21.70 -2.57
CA GLU A 403 -13.09 -21.56 -3.88
C GLU A 403 -13.38 -20.16 -4.44
N VAL A 404 -12.32 -19.48 -4.87
CA VAL A 404 -12.38 -18.17 -5.53
C VAL A 404 -11.85 -18.32 -6.94
N TYR A 405 -12.64 -17.91 -7.92
CA TYR A 405 -12.30 -17.96 -9.33
C TYR A 405 -12.01 -16.55 -9.83
N VAL A 406 -10.82 -16.31 -10.40
CA VAL A 406 -10.33 -14.97 -10.72
C VAL A 406 -9.56 -14.92 -12.04
N ASP A 407 -9.77 -13.84 -12.81
CA ASP A 407 -8.97 -13.49 -13.98
C ASP A 407 -7.69 -12.77 -13.55
N TYR A 408 -6.82 -13.50 -12.87
CA TYR A 408 -5.51 -13.02 -12.41
C TYR A 408 -4.48 -14.14 -12.48
N TRP A 409 -3.27 -13.81 -12.91
CA TRP A 409 -2.10 -14.69 -12.94
C TRP A 409 -0.86 -13.94 -12.43
N HIS A 410 0.04 -14.67 -11.80
CA HIS A 410 1.35 -14.18 -11.41
C HIS A 410 2.34 -15.36 -11.45
N PHE A 411 3.59 -15.12 -11.86
CA PHE A 411 4.64 -16.16 -11.92
C PHE A 411 5.06 -16.69 -10.54
N GLU A 412 4.74 -15.94 -9.49
CA GLU A 412 4.78 -16.37 -8.08
C GLU A 412 3.35 -16.67 -7.60
N PRO A 413 2.97 -17.95 -7.41
CA PRO A 413 1.62 -18.35 -7.03
C PRO A 413 1.07 -17.69 -5.76
N ASN A 414 1.93 -17.32 -4.81
CA ASN A 414 1.47 -16.68 -3.59
C ASN A 414 0.87 -15.29 -3.84
N TYR A 415 1.27 -14.58 -4.90
CA TYR A 415 0.61 -13.35 -5.32
C TYR A 415 -0.78 -13.61 -5.89
N ILE A 416 -1.02 -14.76 -6.54
CA ILE A 416 -2.37 -15.17 -6.99
C ILE A 416 -3.27 -15.37 -5.78
N ALA A 417 -2.79 -16.05 -4.74
CA ALA A 417 -3.55 -16.23 -3.50
C ALA A 417 -3.80 -14.90 -2.78
N SER A 418 -2.79 -14.04 -2.67
CA SER A 418 -2.94 -12.71 -2.06
C SER A 418 -3.99 -11.86 -2.79
N TYR A 419 -3.95 -11.84 -4.13
CA TYR A 419 -4.92 -11.12 -4.95
C TYR A 419 -6.33 -11.70 -4.85
N ALA A 420 -6.47 -13.03 -4.79
CA ALA A 420 -7.76 -13.72 -4.69
C ALA A 420 -8.44 -13.62 -3.31
N SER A 421 -7.81 -12.98 -2.32
CA SER A 421 -8.41 -12.73 -0.99
C SER A 421 -9.49 -11.65 -1.07
N ALA A 422 -10.68 -12.02 -1.52
CA ALA A 422 -11.79 -11.11 -1.88
C ALA A 422 -12.47 -10.36 -0.73
N GLY A 423 -12.20 -10.74 0.53
CA GLY A 423 -12.85 -10.16 1.71
C GLY A 423 -12.02 -10.35 2.97
N GLY A 424 -12.42 -9.68 4.04
CA GLY A 424 -11.73 -9.71 5.33
C GLY A 424 -12.66 -10.11 6.46
N MET A 425 -12.10 -10.78 7.47
CA MET A 425 -12.79 -11.10 8.73
C MET A 425 -12.24 -10.29 9.90
N GLY A 426 -11.67 -9.11 9.63
CA GLY A 426 -11.07 -8.23 10.64
C GLY A 426 -12.09 -7.52 11.53
N THR A 427 -13.33 -7.37 11.06
CA THR A 427 -14.46 -6.75 11.77
C THR A 427 -15.67 -7.69 11.62
N PRO A 428 -16.45 -7.94 12.69
CA PRO A 428 -17.58 -8.86 12.63
C PRO A 428 -18.76 -8.28 11.83
N TRP A 429 -19.48 -9.14 11.10
CA TRP A 429 -20.50 -8.68 10.14
C TRP A 429 -21.62 -7.84 10.76
N GLU A 430 -22.00 -8.10 12.00
CA GLU A 430 -23.08 -7.39 12.68
C GLU A 430 -22.74 -5.91 12.94
N LEU A 431 -21.45 -5.63 13.13
CA LEU A 431 -20.95 -4.28 13.31
C LEU A 431 -20.93 -3.55 11.96
N LEU A 432 -20.47 -4.22 10.90
CA LEU A 432 -20.51 -3.68 9.54
C LEU A 432 -21.94 -3.39 9.09
N ALA A 433 -22.90 -4.29 9.35
CA ALA A 433 -24.32 -4.08 9.05
C ALA A 433 -24.93 -2.88 9.78
N ALA A 434 -24.57 -2.69 11.06
CA ALA A 434 -25.02 -1.53 11.81
C ALA A 434 -24.41 -0.22 11.29
N MET A 435 -23.15 -0.25 10.84
CA MET A 435 -22.51 0.89 10.17
C MET A 435 -23.16 1.19 8.82
N ASP A 436 -23.44 0.17 8.00
CA ASP A 436 -24.11 0.32 6.69
C ASP A 436 -25.48 0.98 6.85
N ASN A 437 -26.24 0.61 7.88
CA ASN A 437 -27.52 1.26 8.18
C ASN A 437 -27.36 2.76 8.50
N ILE A 438 -26.31 3.16 9.23
CA ILE A 438 -26.08 4.58 9.52
C ILE A 438 -25.71 5.35 8.25
N VAL A 439 -24.87 4.77 7.41
CA VAL A 439 -24.36 5.41 6.19
C VAL A 439 -25.43 5.48 5.11
N PHE A 440 -26.05 4.35 4.76
CA PHE A 440 -26.92 4.25 3.59
C PHE A 440 -28.39 4.51 3.89
N GLU A 441 -28.92 3.97 5.00
CA GLU A 441 -30.33 4.11 5.35
C GLU A 441 -30.63 5.42 6.07
N GLN A 442 -29.85 5.72 7.12
CA GLN A 442 -30.08 6.91 7.93
C GLN A 442 -29.41 8.15 7.35
N ARG A 443 -28.34 7.99 6.54
CA ARG A 443 -27.51 9.09 6.01
C ARG A 443 -26.99 10.01 7.09
N ARG A 444 -26.52 9.43 8.20
CA ARG A 444 -26.06 10.14 9.41
C ARG A 444 -24.58 9.97 9.71
N GLY A 445 -23.85 9.30 8.83
CA GLY A 445 -22.41 9.15 8.87
C GLY A 445 -21.90 8.77 7.49
N ALA A 446 -20.58 8.80 7.31
CA ALA A 446 -19.90 8.40 6.09
C ALA A 446 -18.72 7.47 6.41
N TYR A 447 -18.35 6.65 5.43
CA TYR A 447 -17.17 5.80 5.45
C TYR A 447 -15.91 6.54 5.03
N SER A 448 -15.98 7.44 4.06
CA SER A 448 -14.83 8.25 3.61
C SER A 448 -14.87 9.68 4.13
N ASP A 449 -13.69 10.33 4.20
CA ASP A 449 -13.56 11.72 4.60
C ASP A 449 -14.13 12.70 3.55
N THR A 450 -13.99 12.38 2.25
CA THR A 450 -14.57 13.18 1.16
C THR A 450 -16.09 13.12 1.18
N ALA A 451 -16.69 11.94 1.39
CA ALA A 451 -18.15 11.82 1.55
C ALA A 451 -18.65 12.51 2.84
N ALA A 452 -17.92 12.38 3.95
CA ALA A 452 -18.22 13.07 5.20
C ALA A 452 -18.28 14.59 5.00
N ALA A 453 -17.28 15.16 4.31
CA ALA A 453 -17.24 16.58 3.97
C ALA A 453 -18.39 16.98 3.03
N ARG A 454 -18.65 16.19 1.98
CA ARG A 454 -19.70 16.44 0.98
C ARG A 454 -21.10 16.48 1.58
N PHE A 455 -21.41 15.56 2.49
CA PHE A 455 -22.73 15.48 3.12
C PHE A 455 -22.84 16.19 4.47
N SER A 456 -21.73 16.76 4.97
CA SER A 456 -21.67 17.41 6.29
C SER A 456 -22.14 16.48 7.42
N VAL A 457 -21.69 15.22 7.36
CA VAL A 457 -21.94 14.19 8.38
C VAL A 457 -20.63 13.73 9.02
N PRO A 458 -20.65 13.10 10.20
CA PRO A 458 -19.44 12.54 10.80
C PRO A 458 -18.79 11.47 9.89
N TRP A 459 -17.46 11.52 9.79
CA TRP A 459 -16.67 10.38 9.33
C TRP A 459 -16.65 9.36 10.47
N LEU A 460 -17.41 8.28 10.32
CA LEU A 460 -17.73 7.38 11.45
C LEU A 460 -16.47 6.83 12.10
N SER A 461 -16.38 6.86 13.42
CA SER A 461 -15.26 6.24 14.14
C SER A 461 -15.69 5.39 15.33
N LEU A 462 -15.19 4.15 15.38
CA LEU A 462 -15.49 3.16 16.42
C LEU A 462 -14.89 3.48 17.80
N VAL A 463 -13.98 4.45 17.88
CA VAL A 463 -13.38 4.93 19.14
C VAL A 463 -14.01 6.25 19.62
N THR A 464 -14.89 6.86 18.83
CA THR A 464 -15.60 8.09 19.20
C THR A 464 -16.92 7.73 19.87
N GLU A 465 -17.10 8.13 21.14
CA GLU A 465 -18.26 7.73 21.94
C GLU A 465 -19.60 8.08 21.28
N THR A 466 -19.72 9.28 20.69
CA THR A 466 -20.95 9.73 20.03
C THR A 466 -21.36 8.82 18.87
N ASP A 467 -20.39 8.42 18.05
CA ASP A 467 -20.60 7.56 16.89
C ASP A 467 -20.87 6.12 17.33
N ALA A 468 -20.08 5.63 18.30
CA ALA A 468 -20.28 4.31 18.87
C ALA A 468 -21.69 4.17 19.49
N ARG A 469 -22.18 5.19 20.20
CA ARG A 469 -23.57 5.22 20.71
C ARG A 469 -24.61 5.25 19.60
N ALA A 470 -24.32 5.84 18.44
CA ALA A 470 -25.21 5.77 17.28
C ALA A 470 -25.31 4.35 16.74
N ILE A 471 -24.18 3.67 16.60
CA ILE A 471 -24.11 2.25 16.18
C ILE A 471 -24.82 1.35 17.18
N VAL A 472 -24.59 1.53 18.50
CA VAL A 472 -25.30 0.76 19.55
C VAL A 472 -26.81 0.92 19.49
N ARG A 473 -27.35 2.08 19.09
CA ARG A 473 -28.80 2.25 18.91
C ARG A 473 -29.32 1.39 17.75
N VAL A 474 -28.57 1.29 16.66
CA VAL A 474 -28.91 0.42 15.54
C VAL A 474 -28.83 -1.04 15.95
N LEU A 475 -27.76 -1.46 16.64
CA LEU A 475 -27.61 -2.83 17.16
C LEU A 475 -28.78 -3.22 18.09
N ARG A 476 -29.26 -2.30 18.93
CA ARG A 476 -30.46 -2.52 19.78
C ARG A 476 -31.72 -2.71 18.97
N GLN A 477 -31.90 -1.92 17.93
CA GLN A 477 -33.04 -2.04 17.04
C GLN A 477 -32.99 -3.37 16.29
N PHE A 478 -31.85 -3.73 15.70
CA PHE A 478 -31.65 -5.00 15.03
C PHE A 478 -31.92 -6.20 15.95
N ALA A 479 -31.46 -6.15 17.22
CA ALA A 479 -31.77 -7.17 18.21
C ALA A 479 -33.27 -7.28 18.51
N THR A 480 -33.97 -6.15 18.62
CA THR A 480 -35.42 -6.12 18.89
C THR A 480 -36.22 -6.69 17.72
N ASP A 481 -35.79 -6.37 16.50
CA ASP A 481 -36.48 -6.74 15.26
C ASP A 481 -36.11 -8.15 14.78
N GLY A 482 -35.08 -8.78 15.38
CA GLY A 482 -34.52 -10.04 14.88
C GLY A 482 -33.91 -9.89 13.49
N PHE A 483 -33.34 -8.72 13.19
CA PHE A 483 -32.90 -8.33 11.86
C PHE A 483 -31.77 -9.22 11.35
N VAL A 484 -31.94 -9.77 10.16
CA VAL A 484 -30.89 -10.45 9.39
C VAL A 484 -30.81 -9.73 8.04
N PRO A 485 -29.62 -9.23 7.63
CA PRO A 485 -29.41 -8.65 6.30
C PRO A 485 -30.04 -9.51 5.19
N PRO A 486 -31.01 -8.97 4.43
CA PRO A 486 -31.71 -9.73 3.40
C PRO A 486 -30.75 -10.30 2.35
N GLY A 487 -30.92 -11.58 2.00
CA GLY A 487 -30.20 -12.26 0.92
C GLY A 487 -28.71 -12.55 1.17
N VAL A 488 -28.00 -11.73 1.96
CA VAL A 488 -26.54 -11.84 2.19
C VAL A 488 -26.12 -13.22 2.68
N PHE A 489 -26.90 -13.84 3.56
CA PHE A 489 -26.58 -15.13 4.17
C PHE A 489 -27.29 -16.33 3.53
N ASP A 490 -28.04 -16.12 2.45
CA ASP A 490 -28.65 -17.19 1.66
C ASP A 490 -27.79 -17.49 0.42
N LEU A 491 -26.92 -18.50 0.55
CA LEU A 491 -26.11 -18.99 -0.57
C LEU A 491 -26.89 -20.03 -1.37
N ASN A 492 -27.90 -19.57 -2.12
CA ASN A 492 -28.73 -20.39 -2.99
C ASN A 492 -29.41 -21.58 -2.26
N GLY A 493 -30.05 -21.30 -1.13
CA GLY A 493 -30.75 -22.26 -0.27
C GLY A 493 -29.94 -22.72 0.95
N ARG A 494 -28.65 -22.39 1.03
CA ARG A 494 -27.82 -22.61 2.22
C ARG A 494 -27.80 -21.35 3.09
N MET A 495 -28.64 -21.33 4.12
CA MET A 495 -28.68 -20.25 5.11
C MET A 495 -27.50 -20.35 6.08
N LEU A 496 -26.71 -19.28 6.21
CA LEU A 496 -25.53 -19.24 7.10
C LEU A 496 -25.82 -18.65 8.49
N VAL A 497 -26.88 -17.85 8.62
CA VAL A 497 -27.22 -17.13 9.87
C VAL A 497 -28.70 -17.27 10.17
N THR A 498 -29.05 -17.63 11.40
CA THR A 498 -30.43 -17.57 11.90
C THR A 498 -30.71 -16.25 12.63
N PRO A 499 -31.98 -15.83 12.76
CA PRO A 499 -32.34 -14.66 13.56
C PRO A 499 -31.83 -14.71 14.99
N GLU A 500 -31.87 -15.88 15.65
CA GLU A 500 -31.38 -16.05 17.02
C GLU A 500 -29.86 -15.84 17.11
N GLN A 501 -29.11 -16.34 16.13
CA GLN A 501 -27.66 -16.10 16.04
C GLN A 501 -27.35 -14.62 15.81
N ALA A 502 -28.12 -13.95 14.94
CA ALA A 502 -27.98 -12.51 14.71
C ALA A 502 -28.22 -11.70 15.99
N VAL A 503 -29.31 -11.97 16.70
CA VAL A 503 -29.64 -11.31 17.98
C VAL A 503 -28.53 -11.48 19.01
N ALA A 504 -28.01 -12.71 19.18
CA ALA A 504 -26.91 -12.98 20.11
C ALA A 504 -25.64 -12.15 19.80
N ARG A 505 -25.35 -11.95 18.51
CA ARG A 505 -24.21 -11.13 18.07
C ARG A 505 -24.43 -9.64 18.32
N TYR A 506 -25.62 -9.12 18.03
CA TYR A 506 -25.98 -7.72 18.35
C TYR A 506 -25.91 -7.44 19.86
N GLU A 507 -26.40 -8.36 20.69
CA GLU A 507 -26.32 -8.25 22.15
C GLU A 507 -24.87 -8.30 22.65
N ALA A 508 -24.03 -9.15 22.08
CA ALA A 508 -22.62 -9.22 22.43
C ALA A 508 -21.85 -7.94 22.07
N ALA A 509 -22.12 -7.34 20.91
CA ALA A 509 -21.51 -6.06 20.52
C ALA A 509 -21.94 -4.91 21.45
N GLN A 510 -23.21 -4.91 21.92
CA GLN A 510 -23.67 -3.97 22.93
C GLN A 510 -22.98 -4.19 24.27
N ALA A 511 -22.87 -5.44 24.73
CA ALA A 511 -22.20 -5.77 25.98
C ALA A 511 -20.71 -5.41 25.95
N TRP A 512 -20.06 -5.55 24.79
CA TRP A 512 -18.69 -5.09 24.56
C TRP A 512 -18.57 -3.57 24.73
N PHE A 513 -19.48 -2.80 24.11
CA PHE A 513 -19.52 -1.36 24.29
C PHE A 513 -19.77 -0.96 25.74
N ASP A 514 -20.69 -1.63 26.44
CA ASP A 514 -20.97 -1.34 27.86
C ASP A 514 -19.76 -1.60 28.77
N GLN A 515 -18.88 -2.54 28.39
CA GLN A 515 -17.65 -2.85 29.14
C GLN A 515 -16.50 -1.89 28.84
N THR A 516 -16.33 -1.51 27.57
CA THR A 516 -15.12 -0.80 27.10
C THR A 516 -15.35 0.67 26.76
N GLY A 517 -16.59 1.06 26.47
CA GLY A 517 -16.93 2.34 25.85
C GLY A 517 -16.50 2.47 24.38
N LEU A 518 -16.02 1.38 23.77
CA LEU A 518 -15.47 1.32 22.42
C LEU A 518 -16.24 0.27 21.59
N LEU A 519 -16.24 0.41 20.26
CA LEU A 519 -16.79 -0.60 19.33
C LEU A 519 -15.73 -1.22 18.43
N VAL A 520 -14.46 -1.08 18.77
CA VAL A 520 -13.40 -1.78 18.04
C VAL A 520 -13.39 -3.24 18.46
N ILE A 521 -13.91 -4.10 17.58
CA ILE A 521 -13.99 -5.55 17.77
C ILE A 521 -13.24 -6.21 16.62
N SER A 522 -12.22 -7.03 16.93
CA SER A 522 -11.42 -7.71 15.91
C SER A 522 -11.05 -9.13 16.34
N ASN A 523 -10.09 -9.75 15.63
CA ASN A 523 -9.80 -11.19 15.67
C ASN A 523 -8.35 -11.51 16.08
N GLY A 524 -7.51 -10.48 16.26
CA GLY A 524 -6.08 -10.62 16.52
C GLY A 524 -5.74 -10.83 18.00
N PRO A 525 -4.43 -10.86 18.34
CA PRO A 525 -3.94 -11.31 19.64
C PRO A 525 -4.02 -10.23 20.73
N PHE A 526 -4.47 -9.03 20.37
CA PHE A 526 -4.65 -7.93 21.29
C PHE A 526 -5.99 -7.23 21.03
N SER A 527 -6.68 -6.79 22.09
CA SER A 527 -7.89 -5.98 22.00
C SER A 527 -7.67 -4.59 22.60
N LEU A 528 -8.31 -3.58 22.03
CA LEU A 528 -8.24 -2.21 22.56
C LEU A 528 -9.14 -2.11 23.78
N SER A 529 -8.54 -1.81 24.92
CA SER A 529 -9.23 -1.73 26.21
C SER A 529 -9.44 -0.31 26.69
N ARG A 530 -8.53 0.60 26.32
CA ARG A 530 -8.64 2.03 26.60
C ARG A 530 -8.07 2.84 25.46
N TYR A 531 -8.75 3.93 25.12
CA TYR A 531 -8.30 4.91 24.15
C TYR A 531 -8.59 6.31 24.68
N ASP A 532 -7.56 7.13 24.83
CA ASP A 532 -7.62 8.44 25.47
C ASP A 532 -6.89 9.47 24.58
N PRO A 533 -7.60 10.06 23.60
CA PRO A 533 -7.01 11.03 22.66
C PRO A 533 -6.37 12.25 23.33
N PRO A 534 -6.98 12.90 24.34
CA PRO A 534 -6.34 14.02 25.05
C PRO A 534 -5.03 13.63 25.75
N ALA A 535 -4.94 12.40 26.25
CA ALA A 535 -3.72 11.88 26.88
C ALA A 535 -2.72 11.27 25.89
N GLN A 536 -3.05 11.19 24.59
CA GLN A 536 -2.28 10.47 23.58
C GLN A 536 -1.93 9.06 24.03
N PHE A 537 -2.94 8.32 24.49
CA PHE A 537 -2.77 7.02 25.13
C PHE A 537 -3.72 5.98 24.56
N ALA A 538 -3.19 4.78 24.29
CA ALA A 538 -3.94 3.60 23.94
C ALA A 538 -3.41 2.41 24.74
N GLU A 539 -4.32 1.55 25.22
CA GLU A 539 -3.99 0.33 25.95
C GLU A 539 -4.55 -0.89 25.23
N LEU A 540 -3.64 -1.81 24.87
CA LEU A 540 -3.98 -3.08 24.27
C LEU A 540 -3.83 -4.20 25.30
N LEU A 541 -4.88 -5.00 25.49
CA LEU A 541 -4.83 -6.19 26.34
C LEU A 541 -4.61 -7.43 25.50
N ALA A 542 -3.78 -8.35 25.99
CA ALA A 542 -3.57 -9.63 25.32
C ALA A 542 -4.88 -10.43 25.27
N PHE A 543 -5.29 -10.79 24.06
CA PHE A 543 -6.41 -11.67 23.77
C PHE A 543 -5.89 -13.03 23.35
N ARG A 544 -5.93 -13.99 24.27
CA ARG A 544 -5.30 -15.32 24.11
C ARG A 544 -6.25 -16.44 24.56
N PRO A 545 -7.41 -16.63 23.89
CA PRO A 545 -8.22 -17.80 24.16
C PRO A 545 -7.40 -19.07 23.90
N GLU A 546 -7.67 -20.16 24.63
CA GLU A 546 -6.93 -21.43 24.46
C GLU A 546 -7.01 -21.98 23.02
N THR A 547 -8.05 -21.60 22.28
CA THR A 547 -8.30 -21.97 20.90
C THR A 547 -7.70 -21.00 19.87
N TYR A 548 -6.95 -19.99 20.31
CA TYR A 548 -6.22 -19.11 19.39
C TYR A 548 -5.23 -19.91 18.54
N PRO A 549 -5.17 -19.71 17.21
CA PRO A 549 -4.46 -20.63 16.32
C PRO A 549 -2.93 -20.50 16.37
N PHE A 550 -2.40 -19.52 17.12
CA PHE A 550 -0.98 -19.24 17.22
C PHE A 550 -0.49 -19.26 18.66
N LYS A 551 0.75 -19.69 18.85
CA LYS A 551 1.47 -19.72 20.12
C LYS A 551 2.69 -18.79 20.06
N PRO A 552 3.23 -18.38 21.22
CA PRO A 552 4.47 -17.62 21.25
C PRO A 552 5.59 -18.35 20.48
N GLY A 553 6.27 -17.62 19.60
CA GLY A 553 7.35 -18.10 18.75
C GLY A 553 6.93 -18.53 17.34
N ASP A 554 5.63 -18.73 17.06
CA ASP A 554 5.15 -19.16 15.73
C ASP A 554 5.49 -18.15 14.63
N TRP A 555 5.61 -16.86 14.97
CA TRP A 555 5.83 -15.76 14.03
C TRP A 555 7.06 -14.90 14.38
N ARG A 556 8.05 -15.53 15.02
CA ARG A 556 9.33 -14.90 15.36
C ARG A 556 10.34 -15.08 14.22
N PHE A 557 10.71 -13.98 13.58
CA PHE A 557 11.70 -13.97 12.49
C PHE A 557 13.06 -13.38 12.91
N GLY A 558 13.08 -12.53 13.94
CA GLY A 558 14.32 -11.93 14.45
C GLY A 558 14.83 -10.79 13.56
N VAL A 559 16.14 -10.76 13.31
CA VAL A 559 16.83 -9.69 12.57
C VAL A 559 17.02 -10.09 11.11
N PRO A 560 16.72 -9.20 10.13
CA PRO A 560 16.87 -9.50 8.72
C PRO A 560 18.36 -9.66 8.37
N PRO A 561 18.72 -10.66 7.57
CA PRO A 561 20.07 -10.76 7.01
C PRO A 561 20.34 -9.59 6.04
N ARG A 562 21.62 -9.30 5.76
CA ARG A 562 22.04 -8.18 4.90
C ARG A 562 22.79 -8.67 3.66
N ILE A 563 22.66 -7.91 2.57
CA ILE A 563 23.50 -8.05 1.38
C ILE A 563 24.64 -7.05 1.46
N THR A 564 25.86 -7.49 1.13
CA THR A 564 27.01 -6.60 0.96
C THR A 564 27.71 -6.87 -0.35
N ILE A 565 28.09 -5.81 -1.06
CA ILE A 565 28.89 -5.88 -2.28
C ILE A 565 30.32 -5.45 -1.96
N GLN A 566 31.28 -6.17 -2.53
CA GLN A 566 32.69 -5.82 -2.54
C GLN A 566 33.24 -5.99 -3.96
N ALA A 567 33.26 -4.92 -4.73
CA ALA A 567 33.95 -4.87 -6.00
C ALA A 567 35.47 -4.71 -5.83
N ALA A 568 36.25 -5.37 -6.70
CA ALA A 568 37.67 -5.09 -6.83
C ALA A 568 37.91 -3.66 -7.36
N PRO A 569 39.07 -3.03 -7.10
CA PRO A 569 39.44 -1.80 -7.79
C PRO A 569 39.50 -2.03 -9.31
N PRO A 570 38.91 -1.14 -10.13
CA PRO A 570 38.89 -1.32 -11.57
C PRO A 570 40.31 -1.18 -12.14
N PRO A 571 40.73 -2.06 -13.06
CA PRO A 571 42.00 -1.88 -13.76
C PRO A 571 41.92 -0.69 -14.73
N PRO A 572 43.06 -0.07 -15.10
CA PRO A 572 43.09 0.90 -16.20
C PRO A 572 42.52 0.25 -17.47
N ALA A 573 41.52 0.90 -18.08
CA ALA A 573 40.83 0.37 -19.23
C ALA A 573 41.35 0.97 -20.54
N ILE A 574 41.78 0.11 -21.46
CA ILE A 574 42.17 0.49 -22.82
C ILE A 574 40.95 0.34 -23.74
N LEU A 575 40.70 1.36 -24.56
CA LEU A 575 39.57 1.33 -25.51
C LEU A 575 39.69 0.13 -26.46
N GLY A 576 38.59 -0.62 -26.59
CA GLY A 576 38.52 -1.82 -27.42
C GLY A 576 39.17 -3.08 -26.82
N GLU A 577 39.70 -3.03 -25.59
CA GLU A 577 40.07 -4.23 -24.83
C GLU A 577 38.94 -4.66 -23.89
N PRO A 578 38.81 -5.96 -23.57
CA PRO A 578 37.82 -6.43 -22.61
C PRO A 578 38.17 -5.95 -21.21
N ILE A 579 37.15 -5.56 -20.44
CA ILE A 579 37.27 -5.24 -19.02
C ILE A 579 36.59 -6.35 -18.24
N SER A 580 37.27 -6.88 -17.22
CA SER A 580 36.71 -7.90 -16.32
C SER A 580 36.90 -7.45 -14.87
N LEU A 581 35.80 -7.27 -14.15
CA LEU A 581 35.78 -6.79 -12.78
C LEU A 581 35.24 -7.87 -11.84
N PRO A 582 36.09 -8.45 -10.98
CA PRO A 582 35.63 -9.34 -9.92
C PRO A 582 34.78 -8.59 -8.88
N VAL A 583 33.64 -9.18 -8.52
CA VAL A 583 32.71 -8.68 -7.51
C VAL A 583 32.39 -9.80 -6.53
N THR A 584 32.56 -9.56 -5.24
CA THR A 584 32.14 -10.49 -4.19
C THR A 584 30.87 -9.99 -3.54
N VAL A 585 29.85 -10.84 -3.43
CA VAL A 585 28.60 -10.54 -2.73
C VAL A 585 28.43 -11.52 -1.59
N GLN A 586 28.07 -11.00 -0.42
CA GLN A 586 27.65 -11.82 0.72
C GLN A 586 26.20 -11.54 1.03
N GLY A 587 25.46 -12.59 1.36
CA GLY A 587 24.04 -12.51 1.69
C GLY A 587 23.43 -13.91 1.82
N PRO A 588 22.15 -13.99 2.22
CA PRO A 588 21.43 -15.25 2.29
C PRO A 588 21.02 -15.74 0.89
N GLY A 589 20.63 -17.00 0.79
CA GLY A 589 19.96 -17.53 -0.40
C GLY A 589 20.81 -17.51 -1.69
N ALA A 590 20.13 -17.53 -2.83
CA ALA A 590 20.72 -17.38 -4.15
C ALA A 590 20.93 -15.89 -4.46
N LEU A 591 22.18 -15.51 -4.74
CA LEU A 591 22.58 -14.13 -5.00
C LEU A 591 22.59 -13.85 -6.50
N SER A 592 22.34 -12.60 -6.88
CA SER A 592 22.57 -12.11 -8.24
C SER A 592 23.08 -10.67 -8.24
N VAL A 593 23.74 -10.25 -9.33
CA VAL A 593 24.26 -8.89 -9.52
C VAL A 593 23.87 -8.39 -10.90
N GLN A 594 23.27 -7.21 -10.96
CA GLN A 594 23.14 -6.44 -12.19
C GLN A 594 24.08 -5.23 -12.14
N TYR A 595 24.39 -4.68 -13.32
CA TYR A 595 25.26 -3.52 -13.44
C TYR A 595 24.74 -2.54 -14.49
N ALA A 596 25.06 -1.27 -14.32
CA ALA A 596 24.95 -0.23 -15.35
C ALA A 596 26.20 0.64 -15.36
N LEU A 597 26.80 0.81 -16.54
CA LEU A 597 27.91 1.72 -16.79
C LEU A 597 27.34 3.03 -17.35
N VAL A 598 27.50 4.11 -16.61
CA VAL A 598 26.98 5.43 -16.95
C VAL A 598 28.11 6.36 -17.39
N ASP A 599 27.89 7.09 -18.48
CA ASP A 599 28.71 8.24 -18.86
C ASP A 599 28.17 9.48 -18.12
N PRO A 600 28.83 9.95 -17.05
CA PRO A 600 28.35 11.09 -16.29
C PRO A 600 28.43 12.41 -17.07
N ALA A 601 29.20 12.48 -18.18
CA ALA A 601 29.27 13.69 -19.01
C ALA A 601 28.04 13.83 -19.92
N GLN A 602 27.45 12.71 -20.33
CA GLN A 602 26.26 12.68 -21.19
C GLN A 602 24.97 12.39 -20.41
N GLY A 603 25.07 11.86 -19.18
CA GLY A 603 23.91 11.37 -18.42
C GLY A 603 23.30 10.11 -19.03
N THR A 604 24.04 9.36 -19.86
CA THR A 604 23.52 8.21 -20.61
C THR A 604 24.13 6.90 -20.11
N ILE A 605 23.36 5.81 -20.24
CA ILE A 605 23.88 4.46 -19.99
C ILE A 605 24.67 4.02 -21.21
N ALA A 606 25.97 3.75 -21.01
CA ALA A 606 26.82 3.16 -22.03
C ALA A 606 26.50 1.66 -22.22
N THR A 607 26.25 0.94 -21.13
CA THR A 607 25.79 -0.45 -21.15
C THR A 607 25.20 -0.86 -19.81
N SER A 608 24.37 -1.90 -19.79
CA SER A 608 23.86 -2.54 -18.57
C SER A 608 23.66 -4.04 -18.80
N GLY A 609 23.77 -4.84 -17.75
CA GLY A 609 23.59 -6.28 -17.85
C GLY A 609 23.65 -7.00 -16.50
N ALA A 610 23.69 -8.33 -16.54
CA ALA A 610 23.91 -9.16 -15.36
C ALA A 610 25.38 -9.59 -15.27
N ALA A 611 25.94 -9.62 -14.07
CA ALA A 611 27.24 -10.23 -13.83
C ALA A 611 27.14 -11.76 -13.97
N THR A 612 28.23 -12.40 -14.36
CA THR A 612 28.32 -13.87 -14.47
C THR A 612 28.91 -14.48 -13.19
N GLY A 613 28.69 -15.77 -12.97
CA GLY A 613 29.16 -16.48 -11.77
C GLY A 613 28.06 -16.67 -10.71
N GLY A 614 28.44 -16.57 -9.44
CA GLY A 614 27.53 -16.66 -8.29
C GLY A 614 27.90 -17.75 -7.26
N ASP A 615 28.76 -18.70 -7.63
CA ASP A 615 29.23 -19.74 -6.71
C ASP A 615 30.01 -19.13 -5.54
N GLY A 616 29.52 -19.36 -4.32
CA GLY A 616 30.11 -18.80 -3.11
C GLY A 616 30.07 -17.27 -3.03
N GLY A 617 29.21 -16.61 -3.83
CA GLY A 617 29.10 -15.16 -3.91
C GLY A 617 30.14 -14.48 -4.80
N ALA A 618 30.90 -15.24 -5.60
CA ALA A 618 31.87 -14.67 -6.55
C ALA A 618 31.23 -14.41 -7.91
N PHE A 619 31.20 -13.15 -8.32
CA PHE A 619 30.67 -12.66 -9.60
C PHE A 619 31.76 -11.96 -10.42
N VAL A 620 31.51 -11.82 -11.72
CA VAL A 620 32.36 -11.07 -12.64
C VAL A 620 31.49 -10.19 -13.54
N VAL A 621 31.81 -8.90 -13.59
CA VAL A 621 31.26 -7.97 -14.58
C VAL A 621 32.23 -7.92 -15.75
N ASP A 622 31.79 -8.43 -16.90
CA ASP A 622 32.57 -8.41 -18.15
C ASP A 622 32.00 -7.38 -19.11
N LEU A 623 32.84 -6.45 -19.57
CA LEU A 623 32.55 -5.50 -20.64
C LEU A 623 33.35 -5.94 -21.86
N ASP A 624 32.65 -6.34 -22.92
CA ASP A 624 33.30 -6.86 -24.12
C ASP A 624 33.95 -5.74 -24.97
N PRO A 625 34.88 -6.09 -25.87
CA PRO A 625 35.52 -5.14 -26.79
C PRO A 625 34.56 -4.32 -27.66
N ALA A 626 33.39 -4.86 -27.99
CA ALA A 626 32.41 -4.15 -28.82
C ALA A 626 31.74 -3.01 -28.03
N ILE A 627 31.59 -3.17 -26.72
CA ILE A 627 31.18 -2.10 -25.81
C ILE A 627 32.35 -1.13 -25.57
N THR A 628 33.53 -1.63 -25.18
CA THR A 628 34.63 -0.75 -24.78
C THR A 628 35.21 0.08 -25.94
N SER A 629 34.99 -0.33 -27.19
CA SER A 629 35.38 0.45 -28.38
C SER A 629 34.43 1.59 -28.72
N THR A 630 33.23 1.65 -28.14
CA THR A 630 32.28 2.76 -28.34
C THR A 630 32.38 3.84 -27.26
N LEU A 631 33.12 3.57 -26.19
CA LEU A 631 33.36 4.51 -25.10
C LEU A 631 34.32 5.63 -25.53
N PHE A 632 34.26 6.76 -24.82
CA PHE A 632 35.19 7.88 -24.97
C PHE A 632 36.17 7.93 -23.79
N PRO A 633 37.38 8.51 -23.95
CA PRO A 633 38.27 8.72 -22.82
C PRO A 633 37.61 9.58 -21.74
N GLY A 634 37.59 9.10 -20.49
CA GLY A 634 36.92 9.78 -19.39
C GLY A 634 36.65 8.89 -18.18
N ILE A 635 36.00 9.47 -17.17
CA ILE A 635 35.57 8.74 -15.96
C ILE A 635 34.13 8.27 -16.17
N TYR A 636 33.91 6.96 -16.14
CA TYR A 636 32.60 6.33 -16.14
C TYR A 636 32.22 5.89 -14.73
N GLN A 637 30.92 5.77 -14.48
CA GLN A 637 30.41 5.26 -13.21
C GLN A 637 29.80 3.88 -13.44
N LEU A 638 30.44 2.83 -12.90
CA LEU A 638 29.86 1.49 -12.86
C LEU A 638 29.06 1.36 -11.56
N PHE A 639 27.76 1.26 -11.70
CA PHE A 639 26.90 0.91 -10.59
C PHE A 639 26.62 -0.59 -10.59
N LEU A 640 26.64 -1.18 -9.40
CA LEU A 640 26.38 -2.57 -9.13
C LEU A 640 25.19 -2.66 -8.19
N ILE A 641 24.20 -3.48 -8.52
CA ILE A 641 23.05 -3.76 -7.68
C ILE A 641 22.96 -5.27 -7.43
N ALA A 642 23.00 -5.68 -6.16
CA ALA A 642 22.96 -7.07 -5.75
C ALA A 642 21.64 -7.40 -5.05
N SER A 643 21.14 -8.62 -5.29
CA SER A 643 19.88 -9.11 -4.71
C SER A 643 19.98 -10.57 -4.25
N SER A 644 18.96 -11.02 -3.52
CA SER A 644 18.83 -12.37 -2.98
C SER A 644 17.38 -12.86 -3.12
N ASP A 645 17.18 -14.15 -3.33
CA ASP A 645 15.86 -14.79 -3.25
C ASP A 645 15.31 -14.94 -1.82
N ALA A 646 16.15 -14.75 -0.79
CA ALA A 646 15.77 -14.86 0.61
C ALA A 646 15.38 -13.52 1.27
N ILE A 647 15.57 -12.39 0.59
CA ILE A 647 15.18 -11.05 1.09
C ILE A 647 14.72 -10.11 -0.04
N ALA A 648 13.76 -9.23 0.25
CA ALA A 648 13.25 -8.19 -0.66
C ALA A 648 13.94 -6.84 -0.43
N GLN A 649 15.27 -6.87 -0.30
CA GLN A 649 16.11 -5.69 -0.28
C GLN A 649 17.29 -5.89 -1.22
N VAL A 650 17.72 -4.81 -1.86
CA VAL A 650 18.94 -4.75 -2.67
C VAL A 650 20.08 -4.07 -1.92
N ALA A 651 21.30 -4.34 -2.35
CA ALA A 651 22.47 -3.52 -2.02
C ALA A 651 22.99 -2.86 -3.30
N GLU A 652 23.42 -1.61 -3.21
CA GLU A 652 24.03 -0.88 -4.32
C GLU A 652 25.48 -0.49 -3.98
N GLN A 653 26.37 -0.59 -4.95
CA GLN A 653 27.74 -0.05 -4.87
C GLN A 653 28.09 0.64 -6.19
N ARG A 654 28.63 1.86 -6.10
CA ARG A 654 29.25 2.56 -7.24
C ARG A 654 30.76 2.38 -7.24
N VAL A 655 31.33 2.17 -8.42
CA VAL A 655 32.76 2.12 -8.70
C VAL A 655 33.06 3.04 -9.89
N ASP A 656 34.03 3.92 -9.76
CA ASP A 656 34.40 4.84 -10.83
C ASP A 656 35.51 4.21 -11.71
N PHE A 657 35.29 4.16 -13.03
CA PHE A 657 36.19 3.60 -14.04
C PHE A 657 36.88 4.70 -14.83
N GLU A 658 38.21 4.65 -14.92
CA GLU A 658 38.96 5.49 -15.86
C GLU A 658 39.14 4.75 -17.19
N ILE A 659 38.49 5.24 -18.24
CA ILE A 659 38.57 4.71 -19.60
C ILE A 659 39.54 5.56 -20.43
N GLY A 660 40.46 4.92 -21.15
CA GLY A 660 41.27 5.56 -22.20
C GLY A 660 42.68 5.98 -21.80
N VAL A 661 43.43 5.10 -21.14
CA VAL A 661 44.91 5.22 -21.06
C VAL A 661 45.56 4.79 -22.36
#